data_AF-A0AA36NAA8-F1
#
_entry.id   AF-A0AA36NAA8-F1
#
_cell.length_a   1.000
_cell.length_b   1.000
_cell.length_c   1.000
_cell.angle_alpha   90.00
_cell.angle_beta   90.00
_cell.angle_gamma   90.00
#
_symmetry.space_group_name_H-M   'P 1'
#
loop_
_entity.id
_entity.type
_entity.pdbx_description
1 polymer ?
#
loop_
_entity_poly.entity_id
_entity_poly.type
_entity_poly.pdbx_seq_one_letter_code
_entity_poly.pdbx_strand_id
1 'polypeptide(L)'
;MAGRSFVTIAALVFVFQEYDATAITVTDVQWKAGLIAAGRQSWLIAKMQFEFLMIAKGVNVSKSKAIMEESISLFDSQHIMLRDGNGLDIVEAPSQAIVNVLGNVQAKWSPFKMFLKDNVANTSLTVLTTLDDMGSELYWLTQICASRYVDAISGAGANFSGLQVNTANRQSMLVEKMAAEAFLLHFGVHPDTMLNRIVETRALFVDAHAGILEGLNFVGLEATVNKCISQVMRLVTFLWDEFKEAIDTVIFEELASDNSLNDIAAKIAGLRTEAAAATLAYADPPLSCPTTMTRRQWQMAFDVSTRQLMHAQKACRLFLQAAKGVNTLDSRILFSNSDASATADLKMMREGSVAADMAAAPTHLVSEKYGVMWLRWLRLAKIMAQNINFVSDEDHRLLQIVEDQGKQFVNYGFEALENIFTECKLKAPEVNCEELKVTGVQRILIQKAAFEAVLIGLERNVTENKKEMIETIARFEGSQSGLIHQQPGLPRTLDICILQEMEHVDNLWTPFKSLLLQVHDGDHSVATLLTIWGMTWDAGVDPMSAQLTVAMRAYAEGRGVCTPPLTASRQELESAIKELGFLRAGTQKLAKHFLLSDIGIDSAENMNIWHATLKDLSTQLERIISGDTSATLPVPIVQVVADRLFDLAEDLADVQSLTVDQYAHASLNLLQKSELAINAYVDAAFDMDPNVPGARSSLASTEVGSREGMVWISVGIRSRSWWIVNDEAVLQHSASCTGSKVSSLLQGALFITGLGASASQAKQPLDCYDGYTSDSLLDHIHKSIAQGYNDVTGNSTGAIEHPHVELMGAGADAICVQAKAIQHMLLDHDISELRSPQEAVYNKAVNFIRDELQIEGVSGPVKFSGNDKPGRLGLWQLSGSERIPVGTVYENGTIETGLSEGLQNETWLPAFPEPTPEPFPMGYVVVSIGVFMISCPILLGCIVGHNGRISALFAWKPKGSRKQDTSSV
;
A
#
# COMPACT_ATOMS: atom_id res chain seq x y z
N MET A 1 35.77 22.01 -45.83
CA MET A 1 36.87 21.65 -46.75
C MET A 1 37.21 20.19 -46.52
N ALA A 2 37.49 19.46 -47.61
CA ALA A 2 37.64 18.00 -47.76
C ALA A 2 36.33 17.21 -47.56
N GLY A 3 35.82 16.39 -48.48
CA GLY A 3 36.25 16.01 -49.83
C GLY A 3 35.36 14.85 -50.26
N ARG A 4 34.38 15.12 -51.14
CA ARG A 4 33.47 14.11 -51.72
C ARG A 4 34.18 13.44 -52.91
N SER A 5 34.26 12.12 -52.91
CA SER A 5 34.53 11.32 -54.12
C SER A 5 33.37 10.37 -54.36
N PHE A 6 32.55 10.75 -55.33
CA PHE A 6 31.60 9.88 -56.03
C PHE A 6 32.39 8.81 -56.80
N VAL A 7 32.04 7.53 -56.61
CA VAL A 7 32.46 6.44 -57.49
C VAL A 7 31.30 6.14 -58.44
N THR A 8 31.58 6.31 -59.72
CA THR A 8 30.72 6.01 -60.86
C THR A 8 30.51 4.50 -60.97
N ILE A 9 29.26 4.05 -60.90
CA ILE A 9 28.85 2.66 -61.15
C ILE A 9 28.86 2.43 -62.67
N ALA A 10 29.82 1.65 -63.17
CA ALA A 10 29.77 1.07 -64.50
C ALA A 10 28.93 -0.22 -64.42
N ALA A 11 27.74 -0.20 -65.02
CA ALA A 11 26.89 -1.36 -65.17
C ALA A 11 27.53 -2.34 -66.18
N LEU A 12 28.16 -3.41 -65.67
CA LEU A 12 28.51 -4.59 -66.44
C LEU A 12 27.33 -5.56 -66.36
N VAL A 13 26.48 -5.54 -67.38
CA VAL A 13 25.41 -6.52 -67.57
C VAL A 13 26.07 -7.85 -67.95
N PHE A 14 26.24 -8.73 -66.97
CA PHE A 14 26.49 -10.14 -67.22
C PHE A 14 25.15 -10.80 -67.61
N VAL A 15 25.05 -11.23 -68.86
CA VAL A 15 24.00 -12.14 -69.32
C VAL A 15 24.26 -13.49 -68.64
N PHE A 16 23.53 -13.77 -67.56
CA PHE A 16 23.45 -15.13 -67.02
C PHE A 16 22.63 -15.98 -67.98
N GLN A 17 23.25 -17.05 -68.45
CA GLN A 17 22.62 -18.10 -69.21
C GLN A 17 21.67 -18.84 -68.26
N GLU A 18 20.36 -18.73 -68.46
CA GLU A 18 19.33 -19.47 -67.73
C GLU A 18 19.55 -20.98 -67.94
N TYR A 19 20.17 -21.62 -66.94
CA TYR A 19 19.94 -23.04 -66.72
C TYR A 19 18.61 -23.15 -65.98
N ASP A 20 17.63 -23.78 -66.62
CA ASP A 20 16.41 -24.31 -65.97
C ASP A 20 16.82 -25.40 -64.97
N ALA A 21 17.49 -25.01 -63.89
CA ALA A 21 17.56 -25.82 -62.69
C ALA A 21 16.21 -25.65 -62.01
N THR A 22 15.43 -26.73 -61.96
CA THR A 22 14.28 -26.83 -61.06
C THR A 22 14.74 -26.42 -59.66
N ALA A 23 14.42 -25.20 -59.24
CA ALA A 23 14.83 -24.68 -57.96
C ALA A 23 14.26 -25.60 -56.88
N ILE A 24 15.13 -26.38 -56.23
CA ILE A 24 14.74 -27.21 -55.11
C ILE A 24 14.16 -26.25 -54.06
N THR A 25 12.86 -26.37 -53.82
CA THR A 25 12.19 -25.54 -52.83
C THR A 25 12.53 -26.09 -51.45
N VAL A 26 13.52 -25.49 -50.79
CA VAL A 26 13.93 -25.85 -49.43
C VAL A 26 12.92 -25.28 -48.44
N THR A 27 12.34 -26.14 -47.61
CA THR A 27 11.34 -25.75 -46.60
C THR A 27 11.99 -25.07 -45.38
N ASP A 28 11.21 -24.32 -44.59
CA ASP A 28 11.70 -23.72 -43.34
C ASP A 28 12.28 -24.76 -42.37
N VAL A 29 11.67 -25.95 -42.28
CA VAL A 29 12.19 -27.07 -41.46
C VAL A 29 13.57 -27.50 -41.94
N GLN A 30 13.75 -27.61 -43.26
CA GLN A 30 15.03 -28.02 -43.85
C GLN A 30 16.11 -26.95 -43.69
N TRP A 31 15.74 -25.68 -43.84
CA TRP A 31 16.64 -24.56 -43.57
C TRP A 31 17.12 -24.53 -42.13
N LYS A 32 16.20 -24.73 -41.16
CA LYS A 32 16.53 -24.79 -39.73
C LYS A 32 17.49 -25.95 -39.42
N ALA A 33 17.18 -27.15 -39.91
CA ALA A 33 18.01 -28.34 -39.69
C ALA A 33 19.42 -28.18 -40.29
N GLY A 34 19.53 -27.68 -41.52
CA GLY A 34 20.79 -27.39 -42.18
C GLY A 34 21.62 -26.34 -41.41
N LEU A 35 21.01 -25.22 -41.00
CA LEU A 35 21.69 -24.18 -40.24
C LEU A 35 22.16 -24.67 -38.87
N ILE A 36 21.32 -25.41 -38.12
CA ILE A 36 21.69 -25.96 -36.82
C ILE A 36 22.86 -26.94 -36.98
N ALA A 37 22.82 -27.82 -37.98
CA ALA A 37 23.91 -28.75 -38.26
C ALA A 37 25.19 -28.01 -38.63
N ALA A 38 25.14 -27.02 -39.52
CA ALA A 38 26.29 -26.21 -39.93
C ALA A 38 26.92 -25.47 -38.74
N GLY A 39 26.11 -24.84 -37.88
CA GLY A 39 26.59 -24.20 -36.66
C GLY A 39 27.21 -25.21 -35.68
N ARG A 40 26.54 -26.36 -35.49
CA ARG A 40 26.99 -27.44 -34.58
C ARG A 40 28.36 -27.99 -34.96
N GLN A 41 28.75 -27.99 -36.24
CA GLN A 41 30.10 -28.37 -36.67
C GLN A 41 31.19 -27.53 -35.97
N SER A 42 30.97 -26.23 -35.81
CA SER A 42 31.92 -25.34 -35.10
C SER A 42 32.02 -25.67 -33.62
N TRP A 43 30.88 -25.96 -32.99
CA TRP A 43 30.84 -26.40 -31.59
C TRP A 43 31.56 -27.74 -31.40
N LEU A 44 31.36 -28.70 -32.32
CA LEU A 44 32.01 -30.01 -32.25
C LEU A 44 33.53 -29.90 -32.33
N ILE A 45 34.09 -28.99 -33.14
CA ILE A 45 35.53 -28.75 -33.22
C ILE A 45 36.07 -28.27 -31.87
N ALA A 46 35.47 -27.21 -31.32
CA ALA A 46 35.87 -26.67 -30.02
C ALA A 46 35.74 -27.71 -28.91
N LYS A 47 34.65 -28.49 -28.93
CA LYS A 47 34.42 -29.59 -27.99
C LYS A 47 35.46 -30.69 -28.13
N MET A 48 35.81 -31.13 -29.34
CA MET A 48 36.84 -32.15 -29.53
C MET A 48 38.22 -31.68 -29.05
N GLN A 49 38.57 -30.41 -29.29
CA GLN A 49 39.79 -29.82 -28.73
C GLN A 49 39.75 -29.82 -27.19
N PHE A 50 38.64 -29.38 -26.60
CA PHE A 50 38.47 -29.37 -25.15
C PHE A 50 38.60 -30.78 -24.54
N GLU A 51 37.93 -31.79 -25.11
CA GLU A 51 38.02 -33.17 -24.62
C GLU A 51 39.42 -33.77 -24.81
N PHE A 52 40.13 -33.42 -25.91
CA PHE A 52 41.54 -33.78 -26.08
C PHE A 52 42.40 -33.21 -24.96
N LEU A 53 42.18 -31.94 -24.62
CA LEU A 53 42.93 -31.24 -23.56
C LEU A 53 42.60 -31.78 -22.16
N MET A 54 41.35 -32.17 -21.92
CA MET A 54 40.92 -32.88 -20.70
C MET A 54 41.66 -34.21 -20.55
N ILE A 55 41.75 -35.00 -21.63
CA ILE A 55 42.52 -36.25 -21.66
C ILE A 55 44.00 -35.99 -21.39
N ALA A 56 44.59 -35.00 -22.08
CA ALA A 56 45.98 -34.61 -21.89
C ALA A 56 46.28 -34.18 -20.45
N LYS A 57 45.32 -33.51 -19.79
CA LYS A 57 45.44 -33.08 -18.38
C LYS A 57 45.22 -34.22 -17.39
N GLY A 58 44.61 -35.33 -17.81
CA GLY A 58 44.24 -36.44 -16.95
C GLY A 58 42.88 -36.28 -16.26
N VAL A 59 42.04 -35.35 -16.71
CA VAL A 59 40.70 -35.13 -16.15
C VAL A 59 39.69 -36.03 -16.85
N ASN A 60 39.03 -36.92 -16.10
CA ASN A 60 37.96 -37.79 -16.61
C ASN A 60 38.31 -38.55 -17.92
N VAL A 61 39.57 -38.97 -18.08
CA VAL A 61 40.16 -39.51 -19.32
C VAL A 61 39.24 -40.46 -20.10
N SER A 62 38.69 -41.49 -19.43
CA SER A 62 37.84 -42.48 -20.10
C SER A 62 36.55 -41.86 -20.64
N LYS A 63 35.94 -40.93 -19.90
CA LYS A 63 34.71 -40.24 -20.30
C LYS A 63 35.01 -39.25 -21.42
N SER A 64 36.05 -38.45 -21.31
CA SER A 64 36.45 -37.48 -22.34
C SER A 64 36.84 -38.14 -23.65
N LYS A 65 37.55 -39.29 -23.60
CA LYS A 65 37.85 -40.07 -24.81
C LYS A 65 36.58 -40.56 -25.51
N ALA A 66 35.61 -41.10 -24.77
CA ALA A 66 34.35 -41.54 -25.33
C ALA A 66 33.56 -40.38 -25.96
N ILE A 67 33.50 -39.23 -25.28
CA ILE A 67 32.81 -38.03 -25.79
C ILE A 67 33.51 -37.48 -27.05
N MET A 68 34.85 -37.51 -27.10
CA MET A 68 35.60 -37.07 -28.28
C MET A 68 35.33 -37.98 -29.48
N GLU A 69 35.33 -39.30 -29.29
CA GLU A 69 35.02 -40.29 -30.34
C GLU A 69 33.57 -40.16 -30.86
N GLU A 70 32.62 -39.91 -29.97
CA GLU A 70 31.23 -39.60 -30.31
C GLU A 70 31.15 -38.30 -31.13
N SER A 71 31.88 -37.26 -30.70
CA SER A 71 31.90 -35.95 -31.38
C SER A 71 32.51 -36.03 -32.78
N ILE A 72 33.57 -36.83 -32.98
CA ILE A 72 34.15 -37.13 -34.30
C ILE A 72 33.09 -37.78 -35.20
N SER A 73 32.40 -38.80 -34.68
CA SER A 73 31.40 -39.56 -35.44
C SER A 73 30.20 -38.69 -35.81
N LEU A 74 29.76 -37.84 -34.89
CA LEU A 74 28.68 -36.88 -35.13
C LEU A 74 29.09 -35.80 -36.15
N PHE A 75 30.34 -35.31 -36.08
CA PHE A 75 30.86 -34.36 -37.06
C PHE A 75 30.84 -34.96 -38.47
N ASP A 76 31.42 -36.16 -38.65
CA ASP A 76 31.45 -36.87 -39.94
C ASP A 76 30.03 -37.04 -40.51
N SER A 77 29.10 -37.53 -39.68
CA SER A 77 27.72 -37.77 -40.09
C SER A 77 27.05 -36.48 -40.55
N GLN A 78 27.14 -35.41 -39.75
CA GLN A 78 26.51 -34.14 -40.08
C GLN A 78 27.17 -33.45 -41.28
N HIS A 79 28.49 -33.58 -41.44
CA HIS A 79 29.19 -33.03 -42.60
C HIS A 79 28.72 -33.68 -43.90
N ILE A 80 28.54 -35.00 -43.91
CA ILE A 80 27.96 -35.73 -45.05
C ILE A 80 26.52 -35.27 -45.29
N MET A 81 25.69 -35.17 -44.26
CA MET A 81 24.30 -34.70 -44.41
C MET A 81 24.22 -33.27 -44.97
N LEU A 82 25.10 -32.36 -44.56
CA LEU A 82 25.16 -30.99 -45.08
C LEU A 82 25.60 -30.92 -46.55
N ARG A 83 26.42 -31.88 -46.99
CA ARG A 83 26.94 -31.95 -48.36
C ARG A 83 25.95 -32.62 -49.29
N ASP A 84 25.49 -33.82 -48.94
CA ASP A 84 24.75 -34.74 -49.82
C ASP A 84 23.25 -34.79 -49.50
N GLY A 85 22.82 -34.14 -48.43
CA GLY A 85 21.48 -34.31 -47.85
C GLY A 85 21.32 -35.66 -47.13
N ASN A 86 20.19 -35.83 -46.46
CA ASN A 86 19.79 -37.11 -45.85
C ASN A 86 18.43 -37.64 -46.36
N GLY A 87 17.85 -36.99 -47.37
CA GLY A 87 16.54 -37.32 -47.94
C GLY A 87 15.36 -37.04 -47.02
N LEU A 88 15.58 -36.42 -45.87
CA LEU A 88 14.56 -36.08 -44.87
C LEU A 88 14.67 -34.58 -44.54
N ASP A 89 15.34 -34.27 -43.44
CA ASP A 89 15.33 -32.94 -42.83
C ASP A 89 16.50 -32.06 -43.27
N ILE A 90 17.61 -32.61 -43.77
CA ILE A 90 18.73 -31.82 -44.30
C ILE A 90 18.81 -32.08 -45.81
N VAL A 91 18.63 -31.02 -46.59
CA VAL A 91 18.79 -31.06 -48.05
C VAL A 91 20.26 -30.98 -48.42
N GLU A 92 20.57 -31.43 -49.64
CA GLU A 92 21.87 -31.16 -50.27
C GLU A 92 22.18 -29.65 -50.22
N ALA A 93 23.47 -29.31 -50.11
CA ALA A 93 23.94 -27.94 -49.96
C ALA A 93 23.21 -26.97 -50.91
N PRO A 94 22.38 -26.05 -50.40
CA PRO A 94 21.36 -25.37 -51.22
C PRO A 94 21.91 -24.22 -52.07
N SER A 95 23.22 -23.99 -52.03
CA SER A 95 23.89 -23.03 -52.91
C SER A 95 25.33 -23.45 -53.17
N GLN A 96 25.87 -23.05 -54.32
CA GLN A 96 27.28 -23.30 -54.67
C GLN A 96 28.25 -22.68 -53.64
N ALA A 97 27.88 -21.56 -53.02
CA ALA A 97 28.68 -20.94 -51.97
C ALA A 97 28.84 -21.87 -50.75
N ILE A 98 27.78 -22.57 -50.36
CA ILE A 98 27.80 -23.55 -49.28
C ILE A 98 28.60 -24.79 -49.69
N VAL A 99 28.39 -25.31 -50.91
CA VAL A 99 29.17 -26.45 -51.46
C VAL A 99 30.68 -26.18 -51.39
N ASN A 100 31.11 -25.00 -51.84
CA ASN A 100 32.51 -24.61 -51.86
C ASN A 100 33.11 -24.57 -50.44
N VAL A 101 32.39 -24.01 -49.47
CA VAL A 101 32.86 -23.92 -48.09
C VAL A 101 32.90 -25.31 -47.43
N LEU A 102 31.91 -26.17 -47.67
CA LEU A 102 31.93 -27.55 -47.18
C LEU A 102 33.11 -28.35 -47.75
N GLY A 103 33.44 -28.16 -49.03
CA GLY A 103 34.65 -28.76 -49.62
C GLY A 103 35.94 -28.33 -48.90
N ASN A 104 36.04 -27.05 -48.54
CA ASN A 104 37.18 -26.54 -47.75
C ASN A 104 37.21 -27.11 -46.33
N VAL A 105 36.04 -27.23 -45.68
CA VAL A 105 35.92 -27.87 -44.36
C VAL A 105 36.39 -29.33 -44.43
N GLN A 106 35.94 -30.12 -45.42
CA GLN A 106 36.36 -31.53 -45.58
C GLN A 106 37.88 -31.68 -45.74
N ALA A 107 38.50 -30.78 -46.53
CA ALA A 107 39.93 -30.79 -46.79
C ALA A 107 40.77 -30.57 -45.52
N LYS A 108 40.25 -29.79 -44.56
CA LYS A 108 40.90 -29.51 -43.27
C LYS A 108 40.49 -30.47 -42.16
N TRP A 109 39.26 -30.97 -42.20
CA TRP A 109 38.74 -31.93 -41.24
C TRP A 109 39.48 -33.26 -41.28
N SER A 110 39.77 -33.79 -42.48
CA SER A 110 40.36 -35.14 -42.61
C SER A 110 41.74 -35.23 -41.92
N PRO A 111 42.68 -34.28 -42.12
CA PRO A 111 43.93 -34.23 -41.35
C PRO A 111 43.72 -34.02 -39.85
N PHE A 112 42.79 -33.13 -39.46
CA PHE A 112 42.54 -32.82 -38.05
C PHE A 112 41.99 -34.04 -37.28
N LYS A 113 41.04 -34.77 -37.86
CA LYS A 113 40.51 -36.02 -37.30
C LYS A 113 41.59 -37.08 -37.09
N MET A 114 42.49 -37.24 -38.06
CA MET A 114 43.62 -38.17 -37.95
C MET A 114 44.56 -37.73 -36.82
N PHE A 115 44.88 -36.44 -36.77
CA PHE A 115 45.70 -35.85 -35.71
C PHE A 115 45.13 -36.11 -34.31
N LEU A 116 43.82 -35.89 -34.10
CA LEU A 116 43.16 -36.15 -32.81
C LEU A 116 43.31 -37.61 -32.38
N LYS A 117 43.10 -38.57 -33.29
CA LYS A 117 43.17 -40.01 -32.98
C LYS A 117 44.60 -40.48 -32.68
N ASP A 118 45.56 -40.01 -33.46
CA ASP A 118 46.95 -40.47 -33.37
C ASP A 118 47.67 -39.86 -32.16
N ASN A 119 47.21 -38.70 -31.67
CA ASN A 119 47.90 -37.93 -30.63
C ASN A 119 47.14 -37.83 -29.29
N VAL A 120 45.98 -38.48 -29.11
CA VAL A 120 45.12 -38.32 -27.91
C VAL A 120 45.82 -38.56 -26.57
N ALA A 121 46.92 -39.32 -26.55
CA ALA A 121 47.71 -39.58 -25.34
C ALA A 121 48.99 -38.73 -25.22
N ASN A 122 49.24 -37.82 -26.16
CA ASN A 122 50.47 -37.04 -26.26
C ASN A 122 50.23 -35.61 -25.74
N THR A 123 50.97 -35.23 -24.70
CA THR A 123 50.86 -33.94 -24.02
C THR A 123 52.00 -32.98 -24.35
N SER A 124 52.82 -33.28 -25.37
CA SER A 124 53.93 -32.42 -25.74
C SER A 124 53.45 -31.06 -26.26
N LEU A 125 54.17 -29.99 -25.90
CA LEU A 125 53.83 -28.63 -26.30
C LEU A 125 53.65 -28.50 -27.82
N THR A 126 54.48 -29.15 -28.62
CA THR A 126 54.36 -29.17 -30.09
C THR A 126 53.03 -29.76 -30.57
N VAL A 127 52.57 -30.85 -29.94
CA VAL A 127 51.26 -31.44 -30.26
C VAL A 127 50.13 -30.49 -29.88
N LEU A 128 50.22 -29.85 -28.72
CA LEU A 128 49.19 -28.92 -28.26
C LEU A 128 49.14 -27.63 -29.10
N THR A 129 50.29 -27.10 -29.54
CA THR A 129 50.34 -26.00 -30.51
C THR A 129 49.73 -26.40 -31.86
N THR A 130 50.07 -27.59 -32.36
CA THR A 130 49.51 -28.08 -33.63
C THR A 130 47.99 -28.30 -33.53
N LEU A 131 47.50 -28.78 -32.38
CA LEU A 131 46.07 -28.91 -32.09
C LEU A 131 45.36 -27.55 -32.17
N ASP A 132 45.94 -26.51 -31.56
CA ASP A 132 45.39 -25.15 -31.59
C ASP A 132 45.36 -24.57 -33.01
N ASP A 133 46.46 -24.67 -33.74
CA ASP A 133 46.59 -24.15 -35.11
C ASP A 133 45.56 -24.80 -36.06
N MET A 134 45.50 -26.14 -36.07
CA MET A 134 44.58 -26.87 -36.95
C MET A 134 43.11 -26.63 -36.58
N GLY A 135 42.80 -26.60 -35.29
CA GLY A 135 41.44 -26.37 -34.84
C GLY A 135 40.97 -24.94 -35.08
N SER A 136 41.84 -23.94 -34.90
CA SER A 136 41.54 -22.52 -35.18
C SER A 136 41.19 -22.28 -36.65
N GLU A 137 41.94 -22.88 -37.59
CA GLU A 137 41.65 -22.77 -39.02
C GLU A 137 40.31 -23.44 -39.38
N LEU A 138 40.08 -24.66 -38.89
CA LEU A 138 38.87 -25.42 -39.17
C LEU A 138 37.63 -24.74 -38.57
N TYR A 139 37.76 -24.21 -37.36
CA TYR A 139 36.75 -23.43 -36.65
C TYR A 139 36.26 -22.23 -37.48
N TRP A 140 37.18 -21.46 -38.05
CA TRP A 140 36.83 -20.32 -38.89
C TRP A 140 36.05 -20.74 -40.15
N LEU A 141 36.43 -21.85 -40.79
CA LEU A 141 35.73 -22.38 -41.97
C LEU A 141 34.30 -22.83 -41.64
N THR A 142 34.07 -23.49 -40.50
CA THR A 142 32.73 -23.91 -40.10
C THR A 142 31.84 -22.72 -39.72
N GLN A 143 32.41 -21.65 -39.15
CA GLN A 143 31.68 -20.39 -38.92
C GLN A 143 31.28 -19.68 -40.21
N ILE A 144 32.14 -19.72 -41.24
CA ILE A 144 31.77 -19.24 -42.58
C ILE A 144 30.63 -20.09 -43.14
N CYS A 145 30.69 -21.41 -42.99
CA CYS A 145 29.65 -22.30 -43.49
C CYS A 145 28.28 -21.92 -42.91
N ALA A 146 28.17 -21.79 -41.58
CA ALA A 146 26.95 -21.35 -40.92
C ALA A 146 26.51 -19.95 -41.40
N SER A 147 27.44 -19.02 -41.60
CA SER A 147 27.13 -17.69 -42.13
C SER A 147 26.58 -17.74 -43.57
N ARG A 148 27.09 -18.64 -44.42
CA ARG A 148 26.54 -18.86 -45.78
C ARG A 148 25.15 -19.46 -45.76
N TYR A 149 24.83 -20.29 -44.77
CA TYR A 149 23.45 -20.71 -44.54
C TYR A 149 22.56 -19.53 -44.15
N VAL A 150 23.00 -18.61 -43.28
CA VAL A 150 22.24 -17.39 -42.95
C VAL A 150 21.97 -16.54 -44.20
N ASP A 151 23.00 -16.31 -45.03
CA ASP A 151 22.87 -15.58 -46.30
C ASP A 151 21.83 -16.24 -47.22
N ALA A 152 21.90 -17.58 -47.37
CA ALA A 152 21.00 -18.34 -48.22
C ALA A 152 19.54 -18.33 -47.71
N ILE A 153 19.34 -18.46 -46.39
CA ILE A 153 18.03 -18.38 -45.72
C ILE A 153 17.41 -17.00 -45.97
N SER A 154 18.19 -15.93 -45.80
CA SER A 154 17.73 -14.57 -46.06
C SER A 154 17.38 -14.36 -47.53
N GLY A 155 18.20 -14.88 -48.46
CA GLY A 155 17.94 -14.79 -49.89
C GLY A 155 16.72 -15.60 -50.34
N ALA A 156 16.39 -16.69 -49.65
CA ALA A 156 15.23 -17.52 -49.92
C ALA A 156 13.91 -16.96 -49.33
N GLY A 157 13.99 -15.95 -48.45
CA GLY A 157 12.81 -15.37 -47.81
C GLY A 157 12.13 -16.32 -46.80
N ALA A 158 12.91 -17.15 -46.10
CA ALA A 158 12.39 -18.07 -45.09
C ALA A 158 11.66 -17.32 -43.95
N ASN A 159 10.64 -17.92 -43.34
CA ASN A 159 9.81 -17.26 -42.33
C ASN A 159 10.42 -17.31 -40.91
N PHE A 160 11.74 -17.28 -40.78
CA PHE A 160 12.44 -17.25 -39.50
C PHE A 160 13.79 -16.54 -39.62
N SER A 161 14.31 -16.03 -38.49
CA SER A 161 15.61 -15.35 -38.48
C SER A 161 16.76 -16.34 -38.41
N GLY A 162 17.37 -16.64 -39.57
CA GLY A 162 18.62 -17.41 -39.62
C GLY A 162 19.75 -16.79 -38.77
N LEU A 163 19.78 -15.45 -38.68
CA LEU A 163 20.78 -14.74 -37.87
C LEU A 163 20.61 -15.00 -36.37
N GLN A 164 19.38 -15.02 -35.83
CA GLN A 164 19.12 -15.34 -34.42
C GLN A 164 19.53 -16.78 -34.11
N VAL A 165 19.13 -17.75 -34.95
CA VAL A 165 19.48 -19.17 -34.77
C VAL A 165 20.99 -19.39 -34.79
N ASN A 166 21.69 -18.77 -35.74
CA ASN A 166 23.16 -18.85 -35.83
C ASN A 166 23.83 -18.21 -34.61
N THR A 167 23.34 -17.07 -34.14
CA THR A 167 23.91 -16.36 -32.99
C THR A 167 23.70 -17.15 -31.69
N ALA A 168 22.53 -17.76 -31.50
CA ALA A 168 22.28 -18.69 -30.39
C ALA A 168 23.20 -19.93 -30.47
N ASN A 169 23.38 -20.50 -31.66
CA ASN A 169 24.27 -21.64 -31.87
C ASN A 169 25.73 -21.31 -31.50
N ARG A 170 26.20 -20.11 -31.88
CA ARG A 170 27.55 -19.63 -31.55
C ARG A 170 27.83 -19.62 -30.06
N GLN A 171 26.85 -19.36 -29.20
CA GLN A 171 27.06 -19.35 -27.74
C GLN A 171 27.60 -20.70 -27.23
N SER A 172 27.03 -21.82 -27.68
CA SER A 172 27.49 -23.15 -27.27
C SER A 172 28.95 -23.38 -27.67
N MET A 173 29.32 -22.93 -28.86
CA MET A 173 30.70 -23.02 -29.34
C MET A 173 31.63 -22.11 -28.53
N LEU A 174 31.25 -20.86 -28.26
CA LEU A 174 32.12 -19.88 -27.59
C LEU A 174 32.49 -20.36 -26.17
N VAL A 175 31.56 -21.02 -25.48
CA VAL A 175 31.80 -21.61 -24.16
C VAL A 175 32.85 -22.74 -24.22
N GLU A 176 32.72 -23.68 -25.16
CA GLU A 176 33.73 -24.74 -25.36
C GLU A 176 35.08 -24.17 -25.80
N LYS A 177 35.07 -23.12 -26.63
CA LYS A 177 36.28 -22.42 -27.09
C LYS A 177 37.02 -21.76 -25.91
N MET A 178 36.31 -21.02 -25.05
CA MET A 178 36.92 -20.44 -23.84
C MET A 178 37.53 -21.51 -22.94
N ALA A 179 36.85 -22.64 -22.76
CA ALA A 179 37.38 -23.74 -21.97
C ALA A 179 38.64 -24.34 -22.60
N ALA A 180 38.64 -24.61 -23.91
CA ALA A 180 39.83 -25.09 -24.62
C ALA A 180 40.99 -24.09 -24.52
N GLU A 181 40.73 -22.80 -24.70
CA GLU A 181 41.73 -21.73 -24.59
C GLU A 181 42.34 -21.66 -23.18
N ALA A 182 41.52 -21.78 -22.12
CA ALA A 182 42.03 -21.84 -20.74
C ALA A 182 42.94 -23.06 -20.50
N PHE A 183 42.60 -24.23 -21.04
CA PHE A 183 43.46 -25.41 -20.95
C PHE A 183 44.76 -25.25 -21.74
N LEU A 184 44.71 -24.66 -22.93
CA LEU A 184 45.91 -24.37 -23.72
C LEU A 184 46.84 -23.38 -23.00
N LEU A 185 46.28 -22.37 -22.33
CA LEU A 185 47.02 -21.44 -21.47
C LEU A 185 47.71 -22.19 -20.33
N HIS A 186 47.01 -23.12 -19.66
CA HIS A 186 47.59 -23.96 -18.61
C HIS A 186 48.81 -24.76 -19.10
N PHE A 187 48.75 -25.29 -20.32
CA PHE A 187 49.86 -26.03 -20.91
C PHE A 187 51.00 -25.15 -21.47
N GLY A 188 50.89 -23.82 -21.37
CA GLY A 188 51.91 -22.89 -21.86
C GLY A 188 51.90 -22.72 -23.39
N VAL A 189 50.79 -23.04 -24.06
CA VAL A 189 50.63 -22.79 -25.50
C VAL A 189 50.35 -21.31 -25.72
N HIS A 190 51.35 -20.59 -26.23
CA HIS A 190 51.27 -19.16 -26.59
C HIS A 190 50.57 -18.29 -25.51
N PRO A 191 51.07 -18.23 -24.26
CA PRO A 191 50.33 -17.70 -23.11
C PRO A 191 49.76 -16.29 -23.35
N ASP A 192 50.56 -15.35 -23.86
CA ASP A 192 50.12 -13.98 -24.15
C ASP A 192 49.00 -13.93 -25.22
N THR A 193 49.09 -14.78 -26.24
CA THR A 193 48.08 -14.86 -27.29
C THR A 193 46.81 -15.52 -26.75
N MET A 194 46.95 -16.55 -25.92
CA MET A 194 45.84 -17.30 -25.36
C MET A 194 45.02 -16.46 -24.39
N LEU A 195 45.68 -15.71 -23.51
CA LEU A 195 45.00 -14.78 -22.61
C LEU A 195 44.16 -13.75 -23.37
N ASN A 196 44.72 -13.15 -24.42
CA ASN A 196 43.97 -12.22 -25.28
C ASN A 196 42.79 -12.89 -25.98
N ARG A 197 42.97 -14.12 -26.49
CA ARG A 197 41.88 -14.90 -27.11
C ARG A 197 40.76 -15.20 -26.12
N ILE A 198 41.06 -15.53 -24.86
CA ILE A 198 40.03 -15.76 -23.83
C ILE A 198 39.22 -14.49 -23.61
N VAL A 199 39.88 -13.33 -23.49
CA VAL A 199 39.21 -12.02 -23.34
C VAL A 199 38.31 -11.73 -24.54
N GLU A 200 38.79 -11.94 -25.77
CA GLU A 200 38.02 -11.75 -27.01
C GLU A 200 36.84 -12.72 -27.11
N THR A 201 37.04 -14.01 -26.84
CA THR A 201 35.97 -15.03 -26.89
C THR A 201 34.90 -14.75 -25.83
N ARG A 202 35.30 -14.34 -24.62
CA ARG A 202 34.38 -13.88 -23.58
C ARG A 202 33.55 -12.68 -24.05
N ALA A 203 34.20 -11.66 -24.62
CA ALA A 203 33.51 -10.49 -25.15
C ALA A 203 32.51 -10.87 -26.26
N LEU A 204 32.89 -11.75 -27.19
CA LEU A 204 32.01 -12.26 -28.23
C LEU A 204 30.80 -13.01 -27.66
N PHE A 205 30.96 -13.77 -26.57
CA PHE A 205 29.82 -14.42 -25.91
C PHE A 205 28.86 -13.39 -25.34
N VAL A 206 29.39 -12.41 -24.59
CA VAL A 206 28.59 -11.33 -23.99
C VAL A 206 27.82 -10.56 -25.06
N ASP A 207 28.48 -10.18 -26.16
CA ASP A 207 27.88 -9.46 -27.27
C ASP A 207 26.83 -10.30 -28.02
N ALA A 208 27.10 -11.59 -28.24
CA ALA A 208 26.13 -12.50 -28.86
C ALA A 208 24.91 -12.73 -27.97
N HIS A 209 25.11 -12.85 -26.67
CA HIS A 209 24.07 -13.07 -25.67
C HIS A 209 23.19 -11.85 -25.47
N ALA A 210 23.80 -10.68 -25.27
CA ALA A 210 23.09 -9.41 -25.28
C ALA A 210 22.39 -9.20 -26.63
N GLY A 211 23.06 -9.45 -27.75
CA GLY A 211 22.50 -9.22 -29.08
C GLY A 211 21.19 -9.97 -29.36
N ILE A 212 21.09 -11.26 -29.00
CA ILE A 212 19.86 -12.03 -29.24
C ILE A 212 18.74 -11.68 -28.25
N LEU A 213 19.09 -11.32 -27.02
CA LEU A 213 18.12 -10.92 -26.01
C LEU A 213 17.60 -9.50 -26.26
N GLU A 214 18.50 -8.56 -26.52
CA GLU A 214 18.26 -7.12 -26.53
C GLU A 214 18.00 -6.56 -27.93
N GLY A 215 18.41 -7.29 -28.97
CA GLY A 215 18.32 -6.90 -30.36
C GLY A 215 19.47 -5.99 -30.82
N LEU A 216 19.86 -6.11 -32.07
CA LEU A 216 20.84 -5.25 -32.76
C LEU A 216 20.30 -4.86 -34.14
N ASN A 217 19.53 -3.77 -34.18
CA ASN A 217 18.83 -3.30 -35.39
C ASN A 217 19.75 -3.09 -36.60
N PHE A 218 20.99 -2.66 -36.39
CA PHE A 218 21.92 -2.36 -37.50
C PHE A 218 22.41 -3.61 -38.25
N VAL A 219 22.28 -4.80 -37.66
CA VAL A 219 22.55 -6.10 -38.31
C VAL A 219 21.28 -6.90 -38.58
N GLY A 220 20.09 -6.34 -38.30
CA GLY A 220 18.81 -7.05 -38.45
C GLY A 220 18.58 -8.14 -37.41
N LEU A 221 19.24 -8.08 -36.25
CA LEU A 221 18.99 -9.02 -35.15
C LEU A 221 17.87 -8.46 -34.27
N GLU A 222 16.72 -9.13 -34.23
CA GLU A 222 15.57 -8.69 -33.44
C GLU A 222 15.73 -9.10 -31.96
N ALA A 223 15.13 -8.32 -31.06
CA ALA A 223 15.09 -8.62 -29.64
C ALA A 223 14.14 -9.80 -29.36
N THR A 224 14.49 -10.64 -28.38
CA THR A 224 13.65 -11.79 -28.01
C THR A 224 12.39 -11.34 -27.26
N VAL A 225 11.22 -11.59 -27.83
CA VAL A 225 9.91 -11.29 -27.20
C VAL A 225 9.08 -12.55 -26.89
N ASN A 226 9.46 -13.69 -27.46
CA ASN A 226 8.80 -14.96 -27.17
C ASN A 226 9.12 -15.39 -25.73
N LYS A 227 8.07 -15.51 -24.89
CA LYS A 227 8.18 -15.87 -23.47
C LYS A 227 9.00 -17.16 -23.26
N CYS A 228 8.78 -18.17 -24.09
CA CYS A 228 9.39 -19.49 -23.93
C CYS A 228 10.87 -19.47 -24.24
N ILE A 229 11.27 -18.73 -25.28
CA ILE A 229 12.69 -18.48 -25.56
C ILE A 229 13.32 -17.72 -24.39
N SER A 230 12.68 -16.65 -23.90
CA SER A 230 13.17 -15.89 -22.75
C SER A 230 13.37 -16.76 -21.50
N GLN A 231 12.48 -17.72 -21.24
CA GLN A 231 12.61 -18.66 -20.14
C GLN A 231 13.83 -19.58 -20.27
N VAL A 232 14.14 -20.05 -21.48
CA VAL A 232 15.37 -20.83 -21.72
C VAL A 232 16.60 -19.94 -21.57
N MET A 233 16.56 -18.74 -22.14
CA MET A 233 17.66 -17.79 -22.05
C MET A 233 17.97 -17.36 -20.61
N ARG A 234 16.98 -17.29 -19.72
CA ARG A 234 17.16 -17.08 -18.28
C ARG A 234 18.15 -18.06 -17.65
N LEU A 235 18.08 -19.33 -18.05
CA LEU A 235 18.98 -20.37 -17.56
C LEU A 235 20.39 -20.21 -18.14
N VAL A 236 20.47 -19.84 -19.43
CA VAL A 236 21.74 -19.52 -20.09
C VAL A 236 22.43 -18.34 -19.38
N THR A 237 21.70 -17.26 -19.06
CA THR A 237 22.23 -16.10 -18.33
C THR A 237 22.78 -16.51 -16.97
N PHE A 238 22.01 -17.28 -16.19
CA PHE A 238 22.41 -17.73 -14.86
C PHE A 238 23.67 -18.60 -14.89
N LEU A 239 23.69 -19.62 -15.76
CA LEU A 239 24.83 -20.53 -15.88
C LEU A 239 26.04 -19.85 -16.50
N TRP A 240 25.82 -18.83 -17.33
CA TRP A 240 26.89 -17.97 -17.85
C TRP A 240 27.56 -17.18 -16.73
N ASP A 241 26.81 -16.58 -15.81
CA ASP A 241 27.41 -15.81 -14.72
C ASP A 241 28.32 -16.68 -13.84
N GLU A 242 27.92 -17.93 -13.54
CA GLU A 242 28.76 -18.90 -12.81
C GLU A 242 30.02 -19.28 -13.58
N PHE A 243 29.89 -19.56 -14.88
CA PHE A 243 31.01 -19.92 -15.76
C PHE A 243 31.96 -18.74 -15.98
N LYS A 244 31.43 -17.54 -16.12
CA LYS A 244 32.16 -16.29 -16.32
C LYS A 244 33.06 -16.00 -15.12
N GLU A 245 32.64 -16.27 -13.89
CA GLU A 245 33.49 -16.12 -12.70
C GLU A 245 34.77 -16.97 -12.80
N ALA A 246 34.65 -18.21 -13.29
CA ALA A 246 35.79 -19.11 -13.47
C ALA A 246 36.76 -18.57 -14.54
N ILE A 247 36.22 -18.05 -15.65
CA ILE A 247 37.01 -17.42 -16.72
C ILE A 247 37.65 -16.11 -16.25
N ASP A 248 36.94 -15.27 -15.51
CA ASP A 248 37.45 -14.02 -14.97
C ASP A 248 38.59 -14.25 -13.98
N THR A 249 38.55 -15.35 -13.23
CA THR A 249 39.66 -15.79 -12.38
C THR A 249 40.91 -16.09 -13.22
N VAL A 250 40.78 -16.84 -14.32
CA VAL A 250 41.89 -17.12 -15.25
C VAL A 250 42.46 -15.84 -15.86
N ILE A 251 41.59 -14.91 -16.27
CA ILE A 251 42.01 -13.63 -16.84
C ILE A 251 42.74 -12.78 -15.80
N PHE A 252 42.20 -12.69 -14.58
CA PHE A 252 42.77 -11.87 -13.50
C PHE A 252 44.10 -12.41 -12.98
N GLU A 253 44.23 -13.72 -12.85
CA GLU A 253 45.47 -14.38 -12.42
C GLU A 253 46.51 -14.47 -13.55
N GLU A 254 46.10 -14.17 -14.79
CA GLU A 254 46.89 -14.38 -16.02
C GLU A 254 47.41 -15.84 -16.14
N LEU A 255 46.73 -16.78 -15.47
CA LEU A 255 47.12 -18.17 -15.33
C LEU A 255 45.88 -19.04 -15.17
N ALA A 256 45.84 -20.17 -15.89
CA ALA A 256 44.82 -21.19 -15.69
C ALA A 256 45.32 -22.24 -14.68
N SER A 257 45.00 -22.06 -13.40
CA SER A 257 45.37 -23.03 -12.34
C SER A 257 44.57 -24.34 -12.45
N ASP A 258 45.05 -25.41 -11.80
CA ASP A 258 44.31 -26.70 -11.73
C ASP A 258 42.91 -26.53 -11.13
N ASN A 259 42.76 -25.63 -10.16
CA ASN A 259 41.47 -25.34 -9.54
C ASN A 259 40.54 -24.64 -10.54
N SER A 260 41.03 -23.63 -11.26
CA SER A 260 40.27 -22.91 -12.28
C SER A 260 39.82 -23.85 -13.42
N LEU A 261 40.71 -24.77 -13.86
CA LEU A 261 40.37 -25.76 -14.89
C LEU A 261 39.29 -26.75 -14.42
N ASN A 262 39.38 -27.23 -13.17
CA ASN A 262 38.36 -28.11 -12.60
C ASN A 262 37.01 -27.41 -12.48
N ASP A 263 37.00 -26.12 -12.09
CA ASP A 263 35.79 -25.31 -11.99
C ASP A 263 35.14 -25.06 -13.36
N ILE A 264 35.94 -24.69 -14.37
CA ILE A 264 35.50 -24.58 -15.78
C ILE A 264 34.89 -25.90 -16.24
N ALA A 265 35.56 -27.03 -16.02
CA ALA A 265 35.07 -28.35 -16.43
C ALA A 265 33.78 -28.77 -15.73
N ALA A 266 33.55 -28.34 -14.48
CA ALA A 266 32.33 -28.61 -13.75
C ALA A 266 31.15 -27.78 -14.27
N LYS A 267 31.36 -26.48 -14.56
CA LYS A 267 30.31 -25.53 -14.93
C LYS A 267 29.88 -25.59 -16.40
N ILE A 268 30.79 -25.97 -17.31
CA ILE A 268 30.51 -25.95 -18.75
C ILE A 268 29.35 -26.85 -19.20
N ALA A 269 29.16 -28.01 -18.55
CA ALA A 269 28.19 -29.01 -19.00
C ALA A 269 26.74 -28.50 -18.93
N GLY A 270 26.39 -27.79 -17.87
CA GLY A 270 25.07 -27.18 -17.69
C GLY A 270 24.83 -26.07 -18.72
N LEU A 271 25.74 -25.09 -18.77
CA LEU A 271 25.64 -23.94 -19.68
C LEU A 271 25.50 -24.38 -21.15
N ARG A 272 26.29 -25.38 -21.56
CA ARG A 272 26.20 -25.97 -22.91
C ARG A 272 24.83 -26.57 -23.20
N THR A 273 24.25 -27.28 -22.24
CA THR A 273 22.95 -27.95 -22.42
C THR A 273 21.87 -26.90 -22.66
N GLU A 274 21.86 -25.84 -21.85
CA GLU A 274 20.88 -24.75 -21.99
C GLU A 274 21.13 -23.88 -23.23
N ALA A 275 22.39 -23.63 -23.61
CA ALA A 275 22.71 -22.90 -24.85
C ALA A 275 22.29 -23.69 -26.11
N ALA A 276 22.40 -25.02 -26.07
CA ALA A 276 21.89 -25.88 -27.13
C ALA A 276 20.35 -25.88 -27.16
N ALA A 277 19.69 -25.92 -26.00
CA ALA A 277 18.24 -25.77 -25.90
C ALA A 277 17.75 -24.42 -26.43
N ALA A 278 18.47 -23.33 -26.14
CA ALA A 278 18.18 -22.01 -26.66
C ALA A 278 18.26 -21.99 -28.19
N THR A 279 19.29 -22.60 -28.77
CA THR A 279 19.43 -22.72 -30.23
C THR A 279 18.21 -23.39 -30.87
N LEU A 280 17.72 -24.47 -30.25
CA LEU A 280 16.51 -25.16 -30.71
C LEU A 280 15.27 -24.28 -30.54
N ALA A 281 15.14 -23.56 -29.43
CA ALA A 281 14.02 -22.67 -29.17
C ALA A 281 13.98 -21.45 -30.14
N TYR A 282 15.12 -20.92 -30.58
CA TYR A 282 15.14 -19.88 -31.62
C TYR A 282 14.78 -20.44 -33.00
N ALA A 283 15.17 -21.68 -33.30
CA ALA A 283 14.81 -22.31 -34.56
C ALA A 283 13.34 -22.70 -34.60
N ASP A 284 12.81 -23.24 -33.50
CA ASP A 284 11.42 -23.66 -33.36
C ASP A 284 10.84 -23.14 -32.04
N PRO A 285 10.35 -21.89 -32.03
CA PRO A 285 9.80 -21.26 -30.83
C PRO A 285 8.65 -22.10 -30.24
N PRO A 286 8.76 -22.56 -28.97
CA PRO A 286 7.69 -23.32 -28.36
C PRO A 286 6.41 -22.49 -28.30
N LEU A 287 5.27 -23.09 -28.67
CA LEU A 287 3.96 -22.44 -28.59
C LEU A 287 3.50 -22.23 -27.13
N SER A 288 3.97 -23.08 -26.21
CA SER A 288 3.64 -23.01 -24.79
C SER A 288 4.80 -23.44 -23.91
N CYS A 289 5.00 -22.70 -22.84
CA CYS A 289 5.91 -22.99 -21.75
C CYS A 289 5.15 -22.70 -20.45
N PRO A 290 4.44 -23.70 -19.91
CA PRO A 290 3.72 -23.52 -18.66
C PRO A 290 4.70 -23.12 -17.57
N THR A 291 4.48 -21.96 -16.95
CA THR A 291 5.23 -21.50 -15.79
C THR A 291 4.27 -21.34 -14.64
N THR A 292 4.38 -22.21 -13.65
CA THR A 292 3.77 -21.98 -12.35
C THR A 292 4.71 -21.09 -11.56
N MET A 293 4.27 -19.87 -11.29
CA MET A 293 5.04 -18.93 -10.46
C MET A 293 4.74 -19.18 -9.00
N THR A 294 5.76 -19.19 -8.15
CA THR A 294 5.60 -19.22 -6.69
C THR A 294 5.06 -17.89 -6.18
N ARG A 295 4.52 -17.85 -4.94
CA ARG A 295 4.15 -16.60 -4.26
C ARG A 295 5.29 -15.57 -4.29
N ARG A 296 6.52 -16.01 -4.02
CA ARG A 296 7.72 -15.17 -4.05
C ARG A 296 8.01 -14.62 -5.46
N GLN A 297 7.88 -15.45 -6.49
CA GLN A 297 8.10 -15.01 -7.87
C GLN A 297 7.08 -13.97 -8.34
N TRP A 298 5.82 -14.06 -7.89
CA TRP A 298 4.82 -13.01 -8.13
C TRP A 298 5.19 -11.70 -7.42
N GLN A 299 5.58 -11.78 -6.15
CA GLN A 299 6.04 -10.61 -5.39
C GLN A 299 7.23 -9.93 -6.08
N MET A 300 8.22 -10.71 -6.54
CA MET A 300 9.36 -10.19 -7.29
C MET A 300 8.95 -9.57 -8.63
N ALA A 301 7.96 -10.12 -9.33
CA ALA A 301 7.46 -9.53 -10.58
C ALA A 301 6.85 -8.13 -10.37
N PHE A 302 6.06 -7.94 -9.31
CA PHE A 302 5.54 -6.61 -8.95
C PHE A 302 6.66 -5.67 -8.50
N ASP A 303 7.57 -6.14 -7.65
CA ASP A 303 8.65 -5.31 -7.12
C ASP A 303 9.56 -4.83 -8.26
N VAL A 304 10.07 -5.74 -9.08
CA VAL A 304 10.97 -5.41 -10.19
C VAL A 304 10.24 -4.55 -11.22
N SER A 305 8.97 -4.84 -11.56
CA SER A 305 8.22 -4.01 -12.52
C SER A 305 8.03 -2.58 -12.03
N THR A 306 7.76 -2.38 -10.74
CA THR A 306 7.50 -1.04 -10.20
C THR A 306 8.78 -0.28 -9.94
N ARG A 307 9.86 -0.97 -9.50
CA ARG A 307 11.23 -0.42 -9.44
C ARG A 307 11.73 0.02 -10.82
N GLN A 308 11.49 -0.77 -11.86
CA GLN A 308 11.85 -0.44 -13.24
C GLN A 308 11.24 0.91 -13.68
N LEU A 309 9.93 1.09 -13.46
CA LEU A 309 9.22 2.31 -13.84
C LEU A 309 9.65 3.51 -13.02
N MET A 310 9.89 3.31 -11.73
CA MET A 310 10.45 4.31 -10.83
C MET A 310 11.84 4.77 -11.32
N HIS A 311 12.76 3.85 -11.62
CA HIS A 311 14.10 4.16 -12.12
C HIS A 311 14.10 4.84 -13.49
N ALA A 312 13.21 4.43 -14.39
CA ALA A 312 13.07 5.07 -15.71
C ALA A 312 12.60 6.53 -15.57
N GLN A 313 11.59 6.78 -14.73
CA GLN A 313 11.13 8.14 -14.43
C GLN A 313 12.19 8.98 -13.73
N LYS A 314 12.89 8.40 -12.76
CA LYS A 314 13.99 9.05 -12.05
C LYS A 314 15.12 9.45 -13.00
N ALA A 315 15.49 8.60 -13.96
CA ALA A 315 16.48 8.93 -14.97
C ALA A 315 16.03 10.10 -15.86
N CYS A 316 14.78 10.10 -16.35
CA CYS A 316 14.23 11.23 -17.11
C CYS A 316 14.24 12.52 -16.30
N ARG A 317 13.80 12.47 -15.03
CA ARG A 317 13.81 13.61 -14.11
C ARG A 317 15.22 14.15 -13.88
N LEU A 318 16.20 13.29 -13.58
CA LEU A 318 17.59 13.69 -13.31
C LEU A 318 18.24 14.34 -14.55
N PHE A 319 17.92 13.84 -15.75
CA PHE A 319 18.33 14.49 -16.99
C PHE A 319 17.77 15.91 -17.11
N LEU A 320 16.47 16.10 -16.83
CA LEU A 320 15.83 17.42 -16.83
C LEU A 320 16.33 18.33 -15.70
N GLN A 321 16.67 17.78 -14.53
CA GLN A 321 17.27 18.53 -13.42
C GLN A 321 18.66 19.05 -13.79
N ALA A 322 19.47 18.23 -14.47
CA ALA A 322 20.75 18.66 -15.00
C ALA A 322 20.57 19.83 -16.00
N ALA A 323 19.57 19.75 -16.88
CA ALA A 323 19.20 20.81 -17.81
C ALA A 323 18.78 22.11 -17.10
N LYS A 324 17.98 22.00 -16.03
CA LYS A 324 17.51 23.14 -15.23
C LYS A 324 18.58 23.77 -14.34
N GLY A 325 19.72 23.12 -14.16
CA GLY A 325 20.77 23.57 -13.23
C GLY A 325 20.53 23.14 -11.77
N VAL A 326 19.67 22.14 -11.52
CA VAL A 326 19.41 21.58 -10.18
C VAL A 326 20.44 20.50 -9.88
N ASN A 327 21.38 20.82 -8.98
CA ASN A 327 22.50 19.96 -8.59
C ASN A 327 23.14 19.22 -9.78
N THR A 328 23.61 19.98 -10.77
CA THR A 328 23.99 19.44 -12.09
C THR A 328 24.98 18.28 -12.01
N LEU A 329 26.01 18.34 -11.16
CA LEU A 329 27.01 17.28 -11.06
C LEU A 329 26.39 15.97 -10.59
N ASP A 330 25.66 15.98 -9.47
CA ASP A 330 25.04 14.78 -8.92
C ASP A 330 23.93 14.29 -9.85
N SER A 331 23.13 15.19 -10.42
CA SER A 331 22.08 14.81 -11.39
C SER A 331 22.65 14.01 -12.58
N ARG A 332 23.84 14.35 -13.08
CA ARG A 332 24.52 13.59 -14.16
C ARG A 332 25.01 12.22 -13.72
N ILE A 333 25.59 12.13 -12.52
CA ILE A 333 26.09 10.86 -11.97
C ILE A 333 24.90 9.92 -11.67
N LEU A 334 23.89 10.44 -10.98
CA LEU A 334 22.71 9.69 -10.60
C LEU A 334 21.85 9.30 -11.79
N PHE A 335 21.84 10.10 -12.86
CA PHE A 335 21.24 9.71 -14.12
C PHE A 335 21.81 8.37 -14.60
N SER A 336 23.14 8.24 -14.62
CA SER A 336 23.81 7.02 -15.10
C SER A 336 23.46 5.81 -14.24
N ASN A 337 23.39 5.98 -12.92
CA ASN A 337 22.98 4.92 -11.99
C ASN A 337 21.51 4.51 -12.21
N SER A 338 20.62 5.49 -12.39
CA SER A 338 19.20 5.24 -12.59
C SER A 338 18.92 4.60 -13.96
N ASP A 339 19.67 4.99 -15.00
CA ASP A 339 19.61 4.38 -16.33
C ASP A 339 20.08 2.92 -16.33
N ALA A 340 21.22 2.64 -15.67
CA ALA A 340 21.71 1.28 -15.49
C ALA A 340 20.69 0.41 -14.72
N SER A 341 20.08 0.95 -13.66
CA SER A 341 19.07 0.24 -12.86
C SER A 341 17.77 0.00 -13.64
N ALA A 342 17.28 1.01 -14.37
CA ALA A 342 16.09 0.88 -15.22
C ALA A 342 16.29 -0.17 -16.32
N THR A 343 17.49 -0.21 -16.91
CA THR A 343 17.87 -1.19 -17.93
C THR A 343 17.97 -2.59 -17.33
N ALA A 344 18.65 -2.75 -16.19
CA ALA A 344 18.79 -4.03 -15.51
C ALA A 344 17.43 -4.62 -15.07
N ASP A 345 16.57 -3.81 -14.43
CA ASP A 345 15.24 -4.27 -14.00
C ASP A 345 14.37 -4.63 -15.22
N LEU A 346 14.44 -3.88 -16.32
CA LEU A 346 13.67 -4.19 -17.53
C LEU A 346 14.15 -5.47 -18.21
N LYS A 347 15.46 -5.75 -18.17
CA LYS A 347 16.03 -7.03 -18.59
C LYS A 347 15.47 -8.17 -17.73
N MET A 348 15.49 -8.02 -16.41
CA MET A 348 14.89 -9.00 -15.49
C MET A 348 13.39 -9.22 -15.74
N MET A 349 12.61 -8.18 -16.05
CA MET A 349 11.18 -8.33 -16.39
C MET A 349 10.96 -9.15 -17.68
N ARG A 350 11.90 -9.13 -18.62
CA ARG A 350 11.81 -9.84 -19.89
C ARG A 350 12.25 -11.29 -19.79
N GLU A 351 13.41 -11.53 -19.17
CA GLU A 351 14.03 -12.85 -19.11
C GLU A 351 13.72 -13.60 -17.81
N GLY A 352 13.42 -12.89 -16.72
CA GLY A 352 13.42 -13.42 -15.35
C GLY A 352 14.84 -13.43 -14.77
N SER A 353 15.01 -14.04 -13.59
CA SER A 353 16.33 -14.24 -12.98
C SER A 353 16.30 -15.44 -12.06
N VAL A 354 17.19 -16.42 -12.27
CA VAL A 354 17.30 -17.55 -11.35
C VAL A 354 17.87 -17.09 -10.01
N ALA A 355 18.92 -16.26 -10.04
CA ALA A 355 19.58 -15.73 -8.84
C ALA A 355 18.63 -14.90 -7.96
N ALA A 356 17.71 -14.13 -8.56
CA ALA A 356 16.75 -13.32 -7.82
C ALA A 356 15.43 -14.06 -7.48
N ASP A 357 15.33 -15.36 -7.78
CA ASP A 357 14.08 -16.13 -7.72
C ASP A 357 12.90 -15.41 -8.41
N MET A 358 13.13 -14.98 -9.64
CA MET A 358 12.16 -14.29 -10.47
C MET A 358 11.88 -15.11 -11.72
N ALA A 359 10.64 -15.53 -11.93
CA ALA A 359 10.25 -16.22 -13.15
C ALA A 359 10.31 -15.30 -14.37
N ALA A 360 10.39 -15.88 -15.57
CA ALA A 360 10.10 -15.15 -16.80
C ALA A 360 8.63 -14.66 -16.81
N ALA A 361 8.31 -13.70 -17.69
CA ALA A 361 6.98 -13.11 -17.78
C ALA A 361 5.84 -14.15 -17.75
N PRO A 362 4.74 -13.94 -16.99
CA PRO A 362 3.69 -14.94 -16.78
C PRO A 362 2.93 -15.32 -18.06
N THR A 363 2.88 -14.43 -19.05
CA THR A 363 2.24 -14.66 -20.36
C THR A 363 3.06 -14.07 -21.50
N HIS A 364 2.74 -14.50 -22.73
CA HIS A 364 3.36 -13.93 -23.93
C HIS A 364 3.04 -12.43 -24.08
N LEU A 365 1.81 -12.02 -23.80
CA LEU A 365 1.39 -10.61 -23.83
C LEU A 365 2.24 -9.73 -22.90
N VAL A 366 2.51 -10.21 -21.68
CA VAL A 366 3.37 -9.48 -20.73
C VAL A 366 4.81 -9.38 -21.28
N SER A 367 5.34 -10.48 -21.84
CA SER A 367 6.67 -10.51 -22.48
C SER A 367 6.78 -9.52 -23.65
N GLU A 368 5.77 -9.46 -24.52
CA GLU A 368 5.72 -8.51 -25.64
C GLU A 368 5.69 -7.05 -25.17
N LYS A 369 4.88 -6.74 -24.15
CA LYS A 369 4.80 -5.38 -23.59
C LYS A 369 6.16 -4.91 -23.06
N TYR A 370 6.86 -5.74 -22.29
CA TYR A 370 8.21 -5.39 -21.83
C TYR A 370 9.24 -5.36 -22.97
N GLY A 371 9.07 -6.17 -24.02
CA GLY A 371 9.88 -6.08 -25.25
C GLY A 371 9.73 -4.73 -25.96
N VAL A 372 8.50 -4.21 -26.08
CA VAL A 372 8.25 -2.87 -26.64
C VAL A 372 8.83 -1.79 -25.75
N MET A 373 8.65 -1.90 -24.43
CA MET A 373 9.26 -0.98 -23.47
C MET A 373 10.79 -0.97 -23.59
N TRP A 374 11.42 -2.13 -23.72
CA TRP A 374 12.87 -2.26 -23.87
C TRP A 374 13.42 -1.46 -25.05
N LEU A 375 12.85 -1.65 -26.23
CA LEU A 375 13.30 -0.93 -27.43
C LEU A 375 13.11 0.59 -27.30
N ARG A 376 12.01 1.03 -26.67
CA ARG A 376 11.74 2.45 -26.40
C ARG A 376 12.74 3.02 -25.39
N TRP A 377 12.98 2.29 -24.30
CA TRP A 377 13.92 2.69 -23.25
C TRP A 377 15.33 2.83 -23.82
N LEU A 378 15.87 1.81 -24.49
CA LEU A 378 17.23 1.87 -25.05
C LEU A 378 17.42 3.07 -25.99
N ARG A 379 16.41 3.41 -26.79
CA ARG A 379 16.46 4.59 -27.65
C ARG A 379 16.49 5.89 -26.83
N LEU A 380 15.63 6.01 -25.83
CA LEU A 380 15.54 7.20 -24.98
C LEU A 380 16.80 7.36 -24.11
N ALA A 381 17.23 6.29 -23.43
CA ALA A 381 18.45 6.21 -22.63
C ALA A 381 19.69 6.63 -23.44
N LYS A 382 19.84 6.11 -24.67
CA LYS A 382 20.93 6.51 -25.57
C LYS A 382 20.89 8.01 -25.89
N ILE A 383 19.72 8.56 -26.19
CA ILE A 383 19.56 10.00 -26.44
C ILE A 383 19.98 10.80 -25.19
N MET A 384 19.49 10.43 -24.00
CA MET A 384 19.85 11.13 -22.77
C MET A 384 21.35 11.01 -22.44
N ALA A 385 21.91 9.81 -22.49
CA ALA A 385 23.32 9.54 -22.18
C ALA A 385 24.28 10.30 -23.14
N GLN A 386 23.91 10.45 -24.41
CA GLN A 386 24.71 11.22 -25.36
C GLN A 386 24.69 12.73 -25.08
N ASN A 387 23.68 13.24 -24.37
CA ASN A 387 23.47 14.68 -24.16
C ASN A 387 23.63 15.15 -22.71
N ILE A 388 23.70 14.23 -21.74
CA ILE A 388 23.67 14.53 -20.29
C ILE A 388 24.77 15.50 -19.83
N ASN A 389 25.94 15.48 -20.48
CA ASN A 389 27.08 16.32 -20.11
C ASN A 389 26.97 17.78 -20.56
N PHE A 390 26.05 18.11 -21.46
CA PHE A 390 25.93 19.44 -22.06
C PHE A 390 24.49 19.96 -22.16
N VAL A 391 23.50 19.17 -21.73
CA VAL A 391 22.10 19.60 -21.73
C VAL A 391 21.89 20.87 -20.90
N SER A 392 21.11 21.81 -21.43
CA SER A 392 20.64 23.03 -20.76
C SER A 392 19.12 23.23 -20.93
N ASP A 393 18.56 24.24 -20.28
CA ASP A 393 17.16 24.63 -20.41
C ASP A 393 16.80 25.22 -21.80
N GLU A 394 17.81 25.62 -22.59
CA GLU A 394 17.66 26.09 -23.97
C GLU A 394 17.44 24.95 -24.98
N ASP A 395 17.69 23.68 -24.61
CA ASP A 395 17.59 22.51 -25.49
C ASP A 395 16.14 22.03 -25.74
N HIS A 396 15.24 22.95 -26.08
CA HIS A 396 13.79 22.75 -26.11
C HIS A 396 13.32 21.49 -26.84
N ARG A 397 13.94 21.14 -27.98
CA ARG A 397 13.57 19.94 -28.76
C ARG A 397 13.94 18.65 -28.02
N LEU A 398 15.12 18.62 -27.41
CA LEU A 398 15.60 17.46 -26.66
C LEU A 398 14.77 17.27 -25.39
N LEU A 399 14.48 18.35 -24.67
CA LEU A 399 13.63 18.33 -23.48
C LEU A 399 12.21 17.85 -23.82
N GLN A 400 11.62 18.30 -24.95
CA GLN A 400 10.33 17.79 -25.43
C GLN A 400 10.36 16.27 -25.70
N ILE A 401 11.43 15.76 -26.33
CA ILE A 401 11.56 14.32 -26.58
C ILE A 401 11.59 13.54 -25.27
N VAL A 402 12.34 14.02 -24.27
CA VAL A 402 12.41 13.38 -22.95
C VAL A 402 11.07 13.46 -22.22
N GLU A 403 10.38 14.60 -22.29
CA GLU A 403 9.02 14.76 -21.75
C GLU A 403 8.05 13.75 -22.37
N ASP A 404 7.91 13.77 -23.70
CA ASP A 404 6.95 12.92 -24.43
C ASP A 404 7.23 11.44 -24.23
N GLN A 405 8.50 11.03 -24.39
CA GLN A 405 8.87 9.62 -24.26
C GLN A 405 8.82 9.16 -22.81
N GLY A 406 9.19 10.01 -21.84
CA GLY A 406 9.07 9.72 -20.42
C GLY A 406 7.63 9.46 -20.00
N LYS A 407 6.70 10.34 -20.40
CA LYS A 407 5.26 10.17 -20.15
C LYS A 407 4.70 8.91 -20.82
N GLN A 408 5.01 8.70 -22.09
CA GLN A 408 4.58 7.49 -22.82
C GLN A 408 5.12 6.22 -22.16
N PHE A 409 6.37 6.22 -21.71
CA PHE A 409 7.00 5.06 -21.08
C PHE A 409 6.26 4.61 -19.82
N VAL A 410 5.84 5.56 -18.96
CA VAL A 410 5.04 5.26 -17.76
C VAL A 410 3.68 4.69 -18.12
N ASN A 411 3.02 5.22 -19.15
CA ASN A 411 1.72 4.70 -19.58
C ASN A 411 1.83 3.24 -20.05
N TYR A 412 2.82 2.92 -20.90
CA TYR A 412 3.10 1.54 -21.29
C TYR A 412 3.45 0.65 -20.09
N GLY A 413 4.19 1.22 -19.14
CA GLY A 413 4.51 0.58 -17.88
C GLY A 413 3.30 0.17 -17.05
N PHE A 414 2.35 1.09 -16.87
CA PHE A 414 1.11 0.79 -16.15
C PHE A 414 0.27 -0.27 -16.87
N GLU A 415 0.22 -0.26 -18.20
CA GLU A 415 -0.44 -1.33 -18.96
C GLU A 415 0.24 -2.70 -18.75
N ALA A 416 1.57 -2.74 -18.74
CA ALA A 416 2.32 -3.97 -18.49
C ALA A 416 2.09 -4.50 -17.06
N LEU A 417 2.10 -3.59 -16.07
CA LEU A 417 1.81 -3.90 -14.68
C LEU A 417 0.37 -4.41 -14.48
N GLU A 418 -0.60 -3.83 -15.17
CA GLU A 418 -2.00 -4.27 -15.12
C GLU A 418 -2.17 -5.68 -15.71
N ASN A 419 -1.41 -6.03 -16.75
CA ASN A 419 -1.38 -7.40 -17.28
C ASN A 419 -0.77 -8.39 -16.27
N ILE A 420 0.30 -8.01 -15.55
CA ILE A 420 0.84 -8.85 -14.46
C ILE A 420 -0.23 -9.04 -13.37
N PHE A 421 -0.89 -7.96 -12.98
CA PHE A 421 -1.93 -7.98 -11.95
C PHE A 421 -3.09 -8.90 -12.33
N THR A 422 -3.60 -8.78 -13.55
CA THR A 422 -4.69 -9.63 -14.06
C THR A 422 -4.30 -11.11 -14.01
N GLU A 423 -3.07 -11.44 -14.43
CA GLU A 423 -2.57 -12.81 -14.41
C GLU A 423 -2.32 -13.34 -12.99
N CYS A 424 -1.86 -12.49 -12.08
CA CYS A 424 -1.68 -12.83 -10.66
C CYS A 424 -3.02 -13.17 -10.02
N LYS A 425 -4.04 -12.32 -10.19
CA LYS A 425 -5.39 -12.56 -9.66
C LYS A 425 -6.00 -13.87 -10.19
N LEU A 426 -5.71 -14.21 -11.44
CA LEU A 426 -6.21 -15.43 -12.07
C LEU A 426 -5.49 -16.70 -11.60
N LYS A 427 -4.16 -16.66 -11.49
CA LYS A 427 -3.32 -17.85 -11.30
C LYS A 427 -2.85 -18.06 -9.86
N ALA A 428 -2.89 -17.03 -9.02
CA ALA A 428 -2.38 -17.04 -7.66
C ALA A 428 -3.28 -16.18 -6.73
N PRO A 429 -4.55 -16.58 -6.50
CA PRO A 429 -5.49 -15.83 -5.66
C PRO A 429 -5.06 -15.71 -4.20
N GLU A 430 -4.10 -16.52 -3.75
CA GLU A 430 -3.47 -16.45 -2.42
C GLU A 430 -2.43 -15.33 -2.29
N VAL A 431 -2.04 -14.69 -3.40
CA VAL A 431 -1.13 -13.55 -3.40
C VAL A 431 -1.96 -12.26 -3.29
N ASN A 432 -1.51 -11.34 -2.44
CA ASN A 432 -2.07 -10.00 -2.25
C ASN A 432 -1.77 -9.08 -3.46
N CYS A 433 -2.24 -9.47 -4.65
CA CYS A 433 -1.85 -8.85 -5.92
C CYS A 433 -2.29 -7.37 -6.01
N GLU A 434 -3.42 -7.00 -5.40
CA GLU A 434 -3.94 -5.62 -5.45
C GLU A 434 -3.05 -4.70 -4.61
N GLU A 435 -2.75 -5.12 -3.37
CA GLU A 435 -1.92 -4.42 -2.41
C GLU A 435 -0.51 -4.24 -2.96
N LEU A 436 0.06 -5.28 -3.57
CA LEU A 436 1.37 -5.22 -4.25
C LEU A 436 1.37 -4.25 -5.43
N LYS A 437 0.30 -4.24 -6.23
CA LYS A 437 0.14 -3.28 -7.33
C LYS A 437 0.09 -1.85 -6.77
N VAL A 438 -0.80 -1.59 -5.81
CA VAL A 438 -1.08 -0.26 -5.27
C VAL A 438 0.15 0.33 -4.58
N THR A 439 0.79 -0.43 -3.67
CA THR A 439 2.04 -0.01 -3.00
C THR A 439 3.19 0.19 -3.99
N GLY A 440 3.33 -0.66 -4.99
CA GLY A 440 4.34 -0.50 -6.04
C GLY A 440 4.09 0.75 -6.91
N VAL A 441 2.82 1.05 -7.25
CA VAL A 441 2.43 2.25 -8.01
C VAL A 441 2.80 3.53 -7.26
N GLN A 442 2.65 3.57 -5.93
CA GLN A 442 3.05 4.74 -5.12
C GLN A 442 4.51 5.15 -5.35
N ARG A 443 5.44 4.19 -5.53
CA ARG A 443 6.86 4.49 -5.82
C ARG A 443 7.03 5.24 -7.14
N ILE A 444 6.24 4.87 -8.14
CA ILE A 444 6.24 5.48 -9.46
C ILE A 444 5.68 6.91 -9.37
N LEU A 445 4.60 7.10 -8.60
CA LEU A 445 3.92 8.39 -8.46
C LEU A 445 4.83 9.46 -7.83
N ILE A 446 5.68 9.09 -6.87
CA ILE A 446 6.65 10.02 -6.27
C ILE A 446 7.64 10.54 -7.33
N GLN A 447 8.20 9.65 -8.16
CA GLN A 447 9.13 10.08 -9.22
C GLN A 447 8.41 10.86 -10.32
N LYS A 448 7.17 10.49 -10.66
CA LYS A 448 6.33 11.20 -11.62
C LYS A 448 6.01 12.62 -11.15
N ALA A 449 5.62 12.82 -9.89
CA ALA A 449 5.34 14.14 -9.33
C ALA A 449 6.59 15.03 -9.34
N ALA A 450 7.75 14.47 -8.96
CA ALA A 450 9.02 15.19 -9.03
C ALA A 450 9.42 15.53 -10.47
N PHE A 451 9.15 14.64 -11.42
CA PHE A 451 9.35 14.88 -12.86
C PHE A 451 8.48 16.03 -13.37
N GLU A 452 7.20 16.05 -13.01
CA GLU A 452 6.26 17.13 -13.36
C GLU A 452 6.68 18.48 -12.75
N ALA A 453 7.12 18.49 -11.50
CA ALA A 453 7.66 19.68 -10.85
C ALA A 453 8.86 20.27 -11.60
N VAL A 454 9.78 19.42 -12.09
CA VAL A 454 10.94 19.86 -12.87
C VAL A 454 10.53 20.39 -14.25
N LEU A 455 9.53 19.77 -14.90
CA LEU A 455 8.99 20.27 -16.17
C LEU A 455 8.33 21.65 -16.00
N ILE A 456 7.57 21.87 -14.92
CA ILE A 456 7.02 23.18 -14.56
C ILE A 456 8.16 24.20 -14.40
N GLY A 457 9.23 23.83 -13.69
CA GLY A 457 10.40 24.71 -13.52
C GLY A 457 11.19 24.99 -14.80
N LEU A 458 11.16 24.09 -15.78
CA LEU A 458 11.68 24.32 -17.13
C LEU A 458 10.70 25.10 -18.03
N GLU A 459 9.58 25.60 -17.48
CA GLU A 459 8.52 26.31 -18.19
C GLU A 459 7.92 25.49 -19.37
N ARG A 460 7.92 24.16 -19.24
CA ARG A 460 7.40 23.23 -20.25
C ARG A 460 5.95 22.90 -19.96
N ASN A 461 5.07 23.11 -20.95
CA ASN A 461 3.65 22.75 -20.92
C ASN A 461 3.00 23.01 -19.53
N VAL A 462 3.29 24.18 -18.95
CA VAL A 462 3.09 24.45 -17.51
C VAL A 462 1.67 24.13 -17.05
N THR A 463 0.66 24.52 -17.83
CA THR A 463 -0.75 24.24 -17.51
C THR A 463 -1.06 22.75 -17.44
N GLU A 464 -0.53 21.97 -18.38
CA GLU A 464 -0.75 20.52 -18.44
C GLU A 464 0.03 19.82 -17.31
N ASN A 465 1.30 20.17 -17.11
CA ASN A 465 2.12 19.57 -16.06
C ASN A 465 1.62 19.94 -14.65
N LYS A 466 1.06 21.14 -14.43
CA LYS A 466 0.37 21.48 -13.17
C LYS A 466 -0.85 20.59 -12.94
N LYS A 467 -1.67 20.39 -13.97
CA LYS A 467 -2.85 19.52 -13.88
C LYS A 467 -2.44 18.08 -13.57
N GLU A 468 -1.50 17.53 -14.33
CA GLU A 468 -1.00 16.16 -14.13
C GLU A 468 -0.38 15.98 -12.74
N MET A 469 0.34 16.98 -12.20
CA MET A 469 0.92 16.91 -10.85
C MET A 469 -0.14 16.83 -9.76
N ILE A 470 -1.23 17.60 -9.87
CA ILE A 470 -2.36 17.50 -8.94
C ILE A 470 -3.05 16.13 -9.05
N GLU A 471 -3.22 15.60 -10.27
CA GLU A 471 -3.74 14.25 -10.48
C GLU A 471 -2.81 13.17 -9.88
N THR A 472 -1.49 13.33 -10.00
CA THR A 472 -0.49 12.45 -9.39
C THR A 472 -0.58 12.48 -7.87
N ILE A 473 -0.65 13.67 -7.26
CA ILE A 473 -0.83 13.86 -5.81
C ILE A 473 -2.12 13.17 -5.35
N ALA A 474 -3.25 13.45 -6.01
CA ALA A 474 -4.53 12.87 -5.65
C ALA A 474 -4.53 11.33 -5.78
N ARG A 475 -3.86 10.78 -6.81
CA ARG A 475 -3.73 9.34 -6.98
C ARG A 475 -2.86 8.70 -5.90
N PHE A 476 -1.77 9.37 -5.49
CA PHE A 476 -0.93 8.89 -4.39
C PHE A 476 -1.74 8.85 -3.09
N GLU A 477 -2.40 9.93 -2.73
CA GLU A 477 -3.19 10.04 -1.50
C GLU A 477 -4.37 9.08 -1.49
N GLY A 478 -5.08 8.95 -2.63
CA GLY A 478 -6.16 7.97 -2.78
C GLY A 478 -5.68 6.53 -2.62
N SER A 479 -4.49 6.20 -3.15
CA SER A 479 -3.89 4.87 -2.97
C SER A 479 -3.41 4.61 -1.53
N GLN A 480 -2.86 5.63 -0.87
CA GLN A 480 -2.43 5.57 0.53
C GLN A 480 -3.63 5.31 1.44
N SER A 481 -4.67 6.13 1.29
CA SER A 481 -5.93 5.98 2.02
C SER A 481 -6.57 4.61 1.74
N GLY A 482 -6.57 4.13 0.50
CA GLY A 482 -7.17 2.84 0.14
C GLY A 482 -6.51 1.64 0.82
N LEU A 483 -5.18 1.67 0.99
CA LEU A 483 -4.42 0.64 1.69
C LEU A 483 -4.73 0.60 3.21
N ILE A 484 -5.06 1.76 3.80
CA ILE A 484 -5.25 1.93 5.25
C ILE A 484 -6.73 1.79 5.67
N HIS A 485 -7.64 2.42 4.94
CA HIS A 485 -9.04 2.62 5.36
C HIS A 485 -10.08 1.78 4.61
N GLN A 486 -9.63 0.82 3.79
CA GLN A 486 -10.45 -0.05 2.95
C GLN A 486 -11.11 0.71 1.79
N GLN A 487 -10.95 0.17 0.58
CA GLN A 487 -11.66 0.63 -0.62
C GLN A 487 -12.26 -0.57 -1.37
N PRO A 488 -13.28 -0.38 -2.22
CA PRO A 488 -13.84 -1.47 -3.01
C PRO A 488 -12.75 -2.20 -3.81
N GLY A 489 -12.54 -3.49 -3.51
CA GLY A 489 -11.52 -4.32 -4.17
C GLY A 489 -10.12 -4.28 -3.55
N LEU A 490 -9.87 -3.42 -2.56
CA LEU A 490 -8.60 -3.30 -1.84
C LEU A 490 -8.88 -3.41 -0.33
N PRO A 491 -8.61 -4.57 0.29
CA PRO A 491 -8.82 -4.72 1.72
C PRO A 491 -7.82 -3.84 2.48
N ARG A 492 -8.25 -3.31 3.63
CA ARG A 492 -7.35 -2.64 4.56
C ARG A 492 -6.37 -3.63 5.17
N THR A 493 -5.19 -3.15 5.55
CA THR A 493 -4.36 -3.89 6.49
C THR A 493 -5.03 -3.97 7.86
N LEU A 494 -4.90 -5.12 8.52
CA LEU A 494 -5.24 -5.28 9.94
C LEU A 494 -3.99 -5.31 10.83
N ASP A 495 -2.80 -5.41 10.24
CA ASP A 495 -1.54 -5.51 10.98
C ASP A 495 -1.03 -4.11 11.33
N ILE A 496 -0.84 -3.88 12.64
CA ILE A 496 -0.37 -2.60 13.18
C ILE A 496 1.03 -2.20 12.69
N CYS A 497 1.91 -3.18 12.43
CA CYS A 497 3.24 -2.88 11.94
C CYS A 497 3.17 -2.43 10.47
N ILE A 498 2.25 -2.96 9.66
CA ILE A 498 1.99 -2.41 8.32
C ILE A 498 1.48 -0.97 8.42
N LEU A 499 0.58 -0.64 9.37
CA LEU A 499 0.14 0.75 9.58
C LEU A 499 1.31 1.67 9.89
N GLN A 500 2.23 1.25 10.76
CA GLN A 500 3.45 2.00 11.06
C GLN A 500 4.31 2.24 9.82
N GLU A 501 4.49 1.21 8.97
CA GLU A 501 5.23 1.41 7.71
C GLU A 501 4.56 2.43 6.79
N MET A 502 3.22 2.47 6.77
CA MET A 502 2.45 3.44 5.99
C MET A 502 2.49 4.85 6.60
N GLU A 503 2.50 4.99 7.92
CA GLU A 503 2.74 6.26 8.61
C GLU A 503 4.12 6.82 8.26
N HIS A 504 5.16 5.99 8.25
CA HIS A 504 6.49 6.41 7.80
C HIS A 504 6.47 6.91 6.34
N VAL A 505 5.70 6.27 5.45
CA VAL A 505 5.49 6.77 4.08
C VAL A 505 4.83 8.15 4.11
N ASP A 506 3.79 8.33 4.91
CA ASP A 506 3.05 9.60 5.00
C ASP A 506 3.89 10.75 5.59
N ASN A 507 4.74 10.43 6.57
CA ASN A 507 5.68 11.36 7.18
C ASN A 507 6.72 11.89 6.19
N LEU A 508 7.15 11.05 5.24
CA LEU A 508 7.99 11.50 4.14
C LEU A 508 7.17 12.28 3.10
N TRP A 509 5.96 11.81 2.79
CA TRP A 509 5.08 12.38 1.77
C TRP A 509 4.61 13.81 2.09
N THR A 510 4.19 14.08 3.32
CA THR A 510 3.62 15.37 3.72
C THR A 510 4.52 16.58 3.42
N PRO A 511 5.80 16.63 3.87
CA PRO A 511 6.69 17.74 3.53
C PRO A 511 7.04 17.79 2.04
N PHE A 512 7.11 16.64 1.37
CA PHE A 512 7.35 16.56 -0.07
C PHE A 512 6.18 17.14 -0.88
N LYS A 513 4.94 16.79 -0.55
CA LYS A 513 3.71 17.35 -1.14
C LYS A 513 3.67 18.87 -0.96
N SER A 514 4.06 19.38 0.20
CA SER A 514 4.11 20.83 0.44
C SER A 514 5.00 21.55 -0.58
N LEU A 515 6.18 20.99 -0.89
CA LEU A 515 7.09 21.55 -1.90
C LEU A 515 6.52 21.42 -3.32
N LEU A 516 5.87 20.31 -3.65
CA LEU A 516 5.19 20.16 -4.95
C LEU A 516 4.10 21.23 -5.13
N LEU A 517 3.33 21.53 -4.08
CA LEU A 517 2.32 22.59 -4.12
C LEU A 517 2.94 23.98 -4.23
N GLN A 518 4.10 24.24 -3.63
CA GLN A 518 4.83 25.49 -3.85
C GLN A 518 5.24 25.65 -5.33
N VAL A 519 5.74 24.59 -5.96
CA VAL A 519 6.04 24.58 -7.40
C VAL A 519 4.78 24.81 -8.24
N HIS A 520 3.68 24.13 -7.88
CA HIS A 520 2.38 24.34 -8.51
C HIS A 520 1.94 25.81 -8.42
N ASP A 521 2.16 26.46 -7.29
CA ASP A 521 1.73 27.83 -7.02
C ASP A 521 2.69 28.90 -7.56
N GLY A 522 3.84 28.48 -8.12
CA GLY A 522 4.75 29.32 -8.90
C GLY A 522 6.18 29.43 -8.35
N ASP A 523 6.47 28.84 -7.19
CA ASP A 523 7.86 28.75 -6.71
C ASP A 523 8.56 27.53 -7.31
N HIS A 524 8.98 27.69 -8.55
CA HIS A 524 9.80 26.72 -9.27
C HIS A 524 11.27 27.15 -9.33
N SER A 525 11.75 27.76 -8.24
CA SER A 525 13.15 28.16 -8.10
C SER A 525 14.07 26.93 -8.04
N VAL A 526 15.35 27.11 -8.39
CA VAL A 526 16.36 26.04 -8.27
C VAL A 526 16.49 25.58 -6.82
N ALA A 527 16.30 26.46 -5.83
CA ALA A 527 16.34 26.11 -4.41
C ALA A 527 15.20 25.16 -4.01
N THR A 528 13.97 25.44 -4.45
CA THR A 528 12.80 24.60 -4.17
C THR A 528 12.92 23.24 -4.86
N LEU A 529 13.34 23.22 -6.13
CA LEU A 529 13.61 21.98 -6.86
C LEU A 529 14.79 21.18 -6.27
N LEU A 530 15.80 21.85 -5.71
CA LEU A 530 16.91 21.19 -5.00
C LEU A 530 16.42 20.53 -3.70
N THR A 531 15.46 21.14 -3.01
CA THR A 531 14.86 20.56 -1.80
C THR A 531 14.03 19.32 -2.15
N ILE A 532 13.23 19.38 -3.22
CA ILE A 532 12.51 18.22 -3.79
C ILE A 532 13.50 17.11 -4.19
N TRP A 533 14.62 17.47 -4.81
CA TRP A 533 15.68 16.52 -5.15
C TRP A 533 16.21 15.82 -3.90
N GLY A 534 16.55 16.56 -2.84
CA GLY A 534 17.07 16.00 -1.59
C GLY A 534 16.09 15.08 -0.85
N MET A 535 14.78 15.23 -1.05
CA MET A 535 13.79 14.30 -0.49
C MET A 535 13.67 12.97 -1.26
N THR A 536 14.19 12.93 -2.48
CA THR A 536 14.19 11.72 -3.33
C THR A 536 15.60 11.16 -3.55
N TRP A 537 16.56 11.68 -2.79
CA TRP A 537 17.94 11.24 -2.78
C TRP A 537 18.65 11.73 -1.50
N ASP A 538 19.05 10.79 -0.65
CA ASP A 538 19.87 11.02 0.52
C ASP A 538 20.95 9.93 0.62
N ALA A 539 22.23 10.34 0.62
CA ALA A 539 23.40 9.49 0.84
C ALA A 539 23.46 8.15 0.04
N GLY A 540 22.98 8.12 -1.20
CA GLY A 540 22.97 6.88 -2.00
C GLY A 540 21.60 6.23 -2.15
N VAL A 541 20.61 6.68 -1.37
CA VAL A 541 19.32 6.02 -1.22
C VAL A 541 18.19 7.00 -1.52
N ASP A 542 17.11 6.52 -2.13
CA ASP A 542 15.87 7.28 -2.24
C ASP A 542 14.99 6.92 -1.02
N PRO A 543 14.88 7.79 0.01
CA PRO A 543 14.28 7.39 1.28
C PRO A 543 12.80 7.00 1.13
N MET A 544 12.06 7.70 0.27
CA MET A 544 10.66 7.38 -0.01
C MET A 544 10.51 6.04 -0.73
N SER A 545 11.32 5.81 -1.77
CA SER A 545 11.31 4.53 -2.48
C SER A 545 11.76 3.38 -1.58
N ALA A 546 12.72 3.63 -0.69
CA ALA A 546 13.20 2.66 0.29
C ALA A 546 12.15 2.34 1.36
N GLN A 547 11.33 3.30 1.77
CA GLN A 547 10.24 3.08 2.72
C GLN A 547 9.06 2.33 2.07
N LEU A 548 8.64 2.72 0.87
CA LEU A 548 7.65 1.98 0.07
C LEU A 548 8.15 0.58 -0.31
N THR A 549 9.46 0.46 -0.54
CA THR A 549 10.31 -0.71 -0.25
C THR A 549 9.77 -1.74 0.73
N VAL A 550 9.87 -1.33 1.99
CA VAL A 550 9.53 -2.07 3.20
C VAL A 550 8.03 -2.30 3.28
N ALA A 551 7.21 -1.27 3.06
CA ALA A 551 5.75 -1.37 3.10
C ALA A 551 5.24 -2.44 2.13
N MET A 552 5.68 -2.43 0.87
CA MET A 552 5.29 -3.44 -0.12
C MET A 552 5.66 -4.86 0.31
N ARG A 553 6.83 -5.07 0.92
CA ARG A 553 7.21 -6.39 1.46
C ARG A 553 6.31 -6.81 2.62
N ALA A 554 5.94 -5.87 3.48
CA ALA A 554 5.02 -6.12 4.59
C ALA A 554 3.63 -6.55 4.07
N TYR A 555 3.08 -5.86 3.07
CA TYR A 555 1.85 -6.29 2.37
C TYR A 555 2.01 -7.62 1.63
N ALA A 556 3.19 -7.87 1.05
CA ALA A 556 3.50 -9.13 0.39
C ALA A 556 3.39 -10.32 1.35
N GLU A 557 3.89 -10.14 2.57
CA GLU A 557 3.88 -11.14 3.64
C GLU A 557 2.53 -11.22 4.35
N GLY A 558 1.76 -10.12 4.37
CA GLY A 558 0.52 -9.96 5.12
C GLY A 558 0.75 -9.65 6.61
N ARG A 559 1.98 -9.26 6.97
CA ARG A 559 2.40 -8.86 8.32
C ARG A 559 3.60 -7.93 8.23
N GLY A 560 3.68 -6.93 9.10
CA GLY A 560 4.83 -6.04 9.20
C GLY A 560 5.83 -6.47 10.27
N VAL A 561 6.95 -5.75 10.35
CA VAL A 561 7.90 -5.87 11.45
C VAL A 561 8.17 -4.46 11.99
N CYS A 562 7.54 -4.12 13.11
CA CYS A 562 7.72 -2.84 13.79
C CYS A 562 9.20 -2.64 14.19
N THR A 563 9.97 -1.95 13.35
CA THR A 563 11.42 -1.71 13.57
C THR A 563 11.74 -0.22 13.39
N PRO A 564 12.12 0.51 14.45
CA PRO A 564 12.18 0.10 15.86
C PRO A 564 10.78 -0.28 16.40
N PRO A 565 10.70 -0.95 17.57
CA PRO A 565 9.42 -1.17 18.24
C PRO A 565 8.62 0.12 18.29
N LEU A 566 7.30 0.03 18.15
CA LEU A 566 6.40 1.18 18.24
C LEU A 566 6.69 1.96 19.53
N THR A 567 7.21 3.18 19.37
CA THR A 567 7.41 4.13 20.46
C THR A 567 6.69 5.40 20.10
N ALA A 568 5.75 5.83 20.94
CA ALA A 568 5.15 7.14 20.86
C ALA A 568 5.70 8.00 22.00
N SER A 569 5.97 9.27 21.71
CA SER A 569 6.28 10.26 22.72
C SER A 569 5.07 10.51 23.62
N ARG A 570 5.32 10.99 24.84
CA ARG A 570 4.23 11.40 25.75
C ARG A 570 3.24 12.36 25.11
N GLN A 571 3.73 13.31 24.31
CA GLN A 571 2.88 14.29 23.62
C GLN A 571 1.97 13.60 22.59
N GLU A 572 2.51 12.63 21.84
CA GLU A 572 1.74 11.84 20.88
C GLU A 572 0.65 11.00 21.56
N LEU A 573 0.99 10.37 22.68
CA LEU A 573 0.04 9.61 23.49
C LEU A 573 -1.09 10.50 24.05
N GLU A 574 -0.76 11.67 24.58
CA GLU A 574 -1.74 12.64 25.10
C GLU A 574 -2.65 13.19 23.99
N SER A 575 -2.09 13.49 22.80
CA SER A 575 -2.84 13.93 21.62
C SER A 575 -3.81 12.85 21.14
N ALA A 576 -3.39 11.58 21.06
CA ALA A 576 -4.26 10.50 20.65
C ALA A 576 -5.43 10.26 21.63
N ILE A 577 -5.17 10.30 22.94
CA ILE A 577 -6.24 10.19 23.96
C ILE A 577 -7.25 11.32 23.81
N LYS A 578 -6.78 12.55 23.52
CA LYS A 578 -7.65 13.70 23.29
C LYS A 578 -8.54 13.52 22.05
N GLU A 579 -7.96 13.10 20.91
CA GLU A 579 -8.72 12.87 19.68
C GLU A 579 -9.73 11.72 19.82
N LEU A 580 -9.38 10.66 20.54
CA LEU A 580 -10.32 9.58 20.90
C LEU A 580 -11.48 10.08 21.78
N GLY A 581 -11.20 11.02 22.69
CA GLY A 581 -12.21 11.69 23.49
C GLY A 581 -13.20 12.50 22.63
N PHE A 582 -12.70 13.23 21.64
CA PHE A 582 -13.54 13.94 20.68
C PHE A 582 -14.37 12.99 19.83
N LEU A 583 -13.79 11.86 19.42
CA LEU A 583 -14.51 10.84 18.67
C LEU A 583 -15.69 10.27 19.47
N ARG A 584 -15.50 9.96 20.76
CA ARG A 584 -16.60 9.57 21.67
C ARG A 584 -17.69 10.65 21.73
N ALA A 585 -17.31 11.91 21.98
CA ALA A 585 -18.27 13.02 22.04
C ALA A 585 -19.01 13.22 20.71
N GLY A 586 -18.32 13.03 19.58
CA GLY A 586 -18.91 13.11 18.25
C GLY A 586 -19.96 12.02 18.03
N THR A 587 -19.77 10.77 18.48
CA THR A 587 -20.80 9.71 18.35
C THR A 587 -22.10 10.08 19.08
N GLN A 588 -21.99 10.72 20.26
CA GLN A 588 -23.16 11.21 21.01
C GLN A 588 -23.84 12.39 20.29
N LYS A 589 -23.06 13.31 19.75
CA LYS A 589 -23.56 14.44 18.94
C LYS A 589 -24.31 13.94 17.70
N LEU A 590 -23.75 12.93 17.02
CA LEU A 590 -24.37 12.24 15.90
C LEU A 590 -25.73 11.67 16.32
N ALA A 591 -25.78 10.92 17.43
CA ALA A 591 -27.02 10.40 18.01
C ALA A 591 -28.08 11.49 18.24
N LYS A 592 -27.67 12.57 18.91
CA LYS A 592 -28.55 13.70 19.25
C LYS A 592 -29.19 14.32 18.02
N HIS A 593 -28.41 14.69 17.01
CA HIS A 593 -28.94 15.41 15.85
C HIS A 593 -29.82 14.52 14.96
N PHE A 594 -29.51 13.23 14.87
CA PHE A 594 -30.40 12.28 14.20
C PHE A 594 -31.76 12.21 14.90
N LEU A 595 -31.78 12.00 16.22
CA LEU A 595 -33.01 11.90 17.01
C LEU A 595 -33.84 13.18 16.96
N LEU A 596 -33.20 14.36 17.06
CA LEU A 596 -33.89 15.64 16.94
C LEU A 596 -34.57 15.80 15.58
N SER A 597 -33.90 15.36 14.51
CA SER A 597 -34.47 15.40 13.18
C SER A 597 -35.65 14.45 13.02
N ASP A 598 -35.52 13.23 13.55
CA ASP A 598 -36.54 12.18 13.48
C ASP A 598 -37.85 12.60 14.19
N ILE A 599 -37.75 13.23 15.37
CA ILE A 599 -38.92 13.75 16.09
C ILE A 599 -39.50 15.06 15.50
N GLY A 600 -38.95 15.54 14.38
CA GLY A 600 -39.48 16.69 13.64
C GLY A 600 -38.98 18.07 14.11
N ILE A 601 -37.95 18.14 14.95
CA ILE A 601 -37.38 19.41 15.43
C ILE A 601 -36.29 19.86 14.45
N ASP A 602 -36.53 20.98 13.76
CA ASP A 602 -35.59 21.61 12.81
C ASP A 602 -34.90 20.58 11.89
N SER A 603 -35.67 19.62 11.37
CA SER A 603 -35.15 18.39 10.77
C SER A 603 -34.09 18.62 9.69
N ALA A 604 -34.27 19.63 8.84
CA ALA A 604 -33.30 19.96 7.81
C ALA A 604 -31.96 20.45 8.38
N GLU A 605 -32.00 21.32 9.40
CA GLU A 605 -30.80 21.85 10.05
C GLU A 605 -30.08 20.74 10.83
N ASN A 606 -30.83 19.95 11.59
CA ASN A 606 -30.27 18.83 12.35
C ASN A 606 -29.67 17.75 11.43
N MET A 607 -30.27 17.43 10.27
CA MET A 607 -29.64 16.52 9.30
C MET A 607 -28.37 17.11 8.67
N ASN A 608 -28.34 18.41 8.38
CA ASN A 608 -27.13 19.05 7.90
C ASN A 608 -25.99 18.97 8.93
N ILE A 609 -26.29 19.22 10.20
CA ILE A 609 -25.32 19.07 11.31
C ILE A 609 -24.91 17.61 11.47
N TRP A 610 -25.85 16.67 11.32
CA TRP A 610 -25.58 15.23 11.36
C TRP A 610 -24.60 14.82 10.26
N HIS A 611 -24.84 15.20 9.00
CA HIS A 611 -23.95 14.91 7.88
C HIS A 611 -22.55 15.52 8.06
N ALA A 612 -22.48 16.76 8.55
CA ALA A 612 -21.21 17.41 8.87
C ALA A 612 -20.46 16.66 9.99
N THR A 613 -21.17 16.30 11.07
CA THR A 613 -20.59 15.57 12.21
C THR A 613 -20.12 14.17 11.79
N LEU A 614 -20.86 13.47 10.94
CA LEU A 614 -20.46 12.16 10.42
C LEU A 614 -19.17 12.25 9.59
N LYS A 615 -19.08 13.27 8.72
CA LYS A 615 -17.89 13.51 7.91
C LYS A 615 -16.67 13.85 8.78
N ASP A 616 -16.86 14.71 9.77
CA ASP A 616 -15.81 15.09 10.72
C ASP A 616 -15.33 13.88 11.52
N LEU A 617 -16.26 13.05 12.02
CA LEU A 617 -15.94 11.80 12.72
C LEU A 617 -15.18 10.80 11.85
N SER A 618 -15.63 10.58 10.61
CA SER A 618 -14.94 9.69 9.67
C SER A 618 -13.52 10.16 9.43
N THR A 619 -13.34 11.46 9.15
CA THR A 619 -12.02 12.06 8.92
C THR A 619 -11.13 11.95 10.16
N GLN A 620 -11.68 12.18 11.35
CA GLN A 620 -10.95 12.06 12.61
C GLN A 620 -10.54 10.62 12.89
N LEU A 621 -11.45 9.65 12.69
CA LEU A 621 -11.16 8.23 12.87
C LEU A 621 -10.08 7.75 11.90
N GLU A 622 -10.16 8.17 10.64
CA GLU A 622 -9.11 7.89 9.64
C GLU A 622 -7.74 8.39 10.13
N ARG A 623 -7.64 9.65 10.57
CA ARG A 623 -6.40 10.22 11.11
C ARG A 623 -5.87 9.49 12.34
N ILE A 624 -6.74 9.03 13.24
CA ILE A 624 -6.33 8.24 14.42
C ILE A 624 -5.79 6.87 13.99
N ILE A 625 -6.37 6.24 12.97
CA ILE A 625 -5.92 4.95 12.44
C ILE A 625 -4.60 5.08 11.68
N SER A 626 -4.46 6.11 10.84
CA SER A 626 -3.29 6.32 9.99
C SER A 626 -2.11 6.99 10.69
N GLY A 627 -2.35 7.61 11.84
CA GLY A 627 -1.45 8.63 12.39
C GLY A 627 -1.55 9.96 11.61
N ASP A 628 -1.00 11.01 12.20
CA ASP A 628 -0.86 12.34 11.60
C ASP A 628 0.21 13.15 12.35
N THR A 629 1.40 13.24 11.75
CA THR A 629 2.52 13.99 12.34
C THR A 629 2.24 15.48 12.51
N SER A 630 1.41 16.09 11.66
CA SER A 630 1.05 17.51 11.78
C SER A 630 0.22 17.80 13.04
N ALA A 631 -0.53 16.78 13.50
CA ALA A 631 -1.32 16.83 14.73
C ALA A 631 -0.64 16.13 15.91
N THR A 632 0.62 15.68 15.76
CA THR A 632 1.31 14.85 16.76
C THR A 632 0.47 13.62 17.13
N LEU A 633 -0.13 12.94 16.15
CA LEU A 633 -0.90 11.72 16.35
C LEU A 633 -0.08 10.53 15.86
N PRO A 634 0.22 9.54 16.71
CA PRO A 634 0.84 8.30 16.26
C PRO A 634 -0.24 7.38 15.68
N VAL A 635 0.18 6.39 14.88
CA VAL A 635 -0.65 5.19 14.64
C VAL A 635 -1.02 4.49 15.96
N PRO A 636 -2.00 3.57 15.96
CA PRO A 636 -2.25 2.71 17.10
C PRO A 636 -0.96 2.07 17.62
N ILE A 637 -0.77 2.06 18.95
CA ILE A 637 0.49 1.62 19.58
C ILE A 637 0.51 0.13 19.95
N VAL A 638 -0.65 -0.53 19.97
CA VAL A 638 -0.82 -1.97 20.19
C VAL A 638 -1.97 -2.52 19.35
N GLN A 639 -1.90 -3.81 18.97
CA GLN A 639 -2.85 -4.42 18.03
C GLN A 639 -4.31 -4.31 18.51
N VAL A 640 -4.55 -4.51 19.81
CA VAL A 640 -5.91 -4.41 20.37
C VAL A 640 -6.54 -3.03 20.16
N VAL A 641 -5.74 -1.96 20.15
CA VAL A 641 -6.23 -0.61 19.87
C VAL A 641 -6.63 -0.49 18.40
N ALA A 642 -5.78 -0.97 17.48
CA ALA A 642 -6.08 -0.98 16.05
C ALA A 642 -7.38 -1.75 15.77
N ASP A 643 -7.53 -2.95 16.34
CA ASP A 643 -8.73 -3.78 16.21
C ASP A 643 -9.99 -3.04 16.66
N ARG A 644 -9.95 -2.32 17.79
CA ARG A 644 -11.11 -1.54 18.26
C ARG A 644 -11.46 -0.35 17.37
N LEU A 645 -10.46 0.30 16.79
CA LEU A 645 -10.69 1.40 15.85
C LEU A 645 -11.24 0.89 14.52
N PHE A 646 -10.78 -0.27 14.09
CA PHE A 646 -11.28 -0.97 12.91
C PHE A 646 -12.74 -1.40 13.08
N ASP A 647 -13.10 -1.97 14.23
CA ASP A 647 -14.48 -2.32 14.61
C ASP A 647 -15.40 -1.09 14.60
N LEU A 648 -14.88 0.05 15.07
CA LEU A 648 -15.63 1.31 15.10
C LEU A 648 -15.81 1.90 13.70
N ALA A 649 -14.78 1.82 12.84
CA ALA A 649 -14.82 2.34 11.48
C ALA A 649 -15.83 1.59 10.61
N GLU A 650 -15.94 0.27 10.77
CA GLU A 650 -16.95 -0.55 10.07
C GLU A 650 -18.36 -0.10 10.44
N ASP A 651 -18.67 0.00 11.74
CA ASP A 651 -19.99 0.41 12.19
C ASP A 651 -20.33 1.85 11.78
N LEU A 652 -19.34 2.74 11.77
CA LEU A 652 -19.54 4.15 11.39
C LEU A 652 -19.90 4.27 9.90
N ALA A 653 -19.32 3.44 9.04
CA ALA A 653 -19.62 3.40 7.61
C ALA A 653 -21.06 2.95 7.35
N ASP A 654 -21.59 2.01 8.14
CA ASP A 654 -22.93 1.45 7.96
C ASP A 654 -24.06 2.42 8.35
N VAL A 655 -23.76 3.41 9.22
CA VAL A 655 -24.78 4.32 9.79
C VAL A 655 -25.57 5.08 8.72
N GLN A 656 -24.95 5.42 7.58
CA GLN A 656 -25.60 6.17 6.51
C GLN A 656 -26.80 5.43 5.89
N SER A 657 -26.87 4.12 6.06
CA SER A 657 -27.87 3.26 5.43
C SER A 657 -29.00 2.82 6.36
N LEU A 658 -28.97 3.22 7.64
CA LEU A 658 -29.86 2.70 8.67
C LEU A 658 -31.23 3.39 8.69
N THR A 659 -32.26 2.62 9.03
CA THR A 659 -33.56 3.18 9.44
C THR A 659 -33.47 3.78 10.84
N VAL A 660 -34.50 4.54 11.24
CA VAL A 660 -34.59 5.18 12.56
C VAL A 660 -34.44 4.18 13.71
N ASP A 661 -35.17 3.06 13.67
CA ASP A 661 -35.13 2.03 14.71
C ASP A 661 -33.76 1.32 14.78
N GLN A 662 -33.13 1.14 13.62
CA GLN A 662 -31.78 0.57 13.52
C GLN A 662 -30.72 1.55 14.05
N TYR A 663 -30.93 2.84 13.81
CA TYR A 663 -30.00 3.89 14.21
C TYR A 663 -29.88 4.02 15.73
N ALA A 664 -30.98 3.91 16.48
CA ALA A 664 -30.93 3.95 17.94
C ALA A 664 -29.96 2.88 18.51
N HIS A 665 -30.10 1.63 18.04
CA HIS A 665 -29.22 0.53 18.40
C HIS A 665 -27.79 0.75 17.92
N ALA A 666 -27.60 1.18 16.67
CA ALA A 666 -26.28 1.46 16.12
C ALA A 666 -25.56 2.59 16.86
N SER A 667 -26.28 3.62 17.30
CA SER A 667 -25.70 4.75 18.03
C SER A 667 -25.18 4.35 19.42
N LEU A 668 -25.89 3.45 20.12
CA LEU A 668 -25.44 2.87 21.38
C LEU A 668 -24.21 1.98 21.17
N ASN A 669 -24.22 1.17 20.10
CA ASN A 669 -23.10 0.31 19.75
C ASN A 669 -21.85 1.13 19.35
N LEU A 670 -22.01 2.20 18.58
CA LEU A 670 -20.93 3.15 18.26
C LEU A 670 -20.34 3.79 19.51
N LEU A 671 -21.19 4.25 20.43
CA LEU A 671 -20.74 4.80 21.70
C LEU A 671 -19.93 3.76 22.47
N GLN A 672 -20.46 2.54 22.63
CA GLN A 672 -19.77 1.45 23.30
C GLN A 672 -18.42 1.12 22.65
N LYS A 673 -18.35 1.02 21.32
CA LYS A 673 -17.09 0.74 20.60
C LYS A 673 -16.09 1.89 20.75
N SER A 674 -16.55 3.14 20.72
CA SER A 674 -15.68 4.30 20.98
C SER A 674 -15.12 4.28 22.41
N GLU A 675 -15.93 3.85 23.40
CA GLU A 675 -15.50 3.65 24.79
C GLU A 675 -14.48 2.52 24.94
N LEU A 676 -14.67 1.41 24.23
CA LEU A 676 -13.70 0.32 24.21
C LEU A 676 -12.38 0.74 23.56
N ALA A 677 -12.43 1.51 22.48
CA ALA A 677 -11.24 2.03 21.80
C ALA A 677 -10.43 2.98 22.70
N ILE A 678 -11.09 3.96 23.33
CA ILE A 678 -10.39 4.90 24.23
C ILE A 678 -9.82 4.21 25.46
N ASN A 679 -10.54 3.25 26.07
CA ASN A 679 -10.04 2.50 27.22
C ASN A 679 -8.81 1.68 26.84
N ALA A 680 -8.88 0.93 25.74
CA ALA A 680 -7.74 0.16 25.24
C ALA A 680 -6.52 1.04 24.94
N TYR A 681 -6.73 2.25 24.40
CA TYR A 681 -5.64 3.19 24.13
C TYR A 681 -5.02 3.72 25.43
N VAL A 682 -5.84 4.08 26.41
CA VAL A 682 -5.39 4.59 27.71
C VAL A 682 -4.54 3.54 28.43
N ASP A 683 -4.99 2.29 28.43
CA ASP A 683 -4.25 1.17 29.03
C ASP A 683 -2.89 0.98 28.33
N ALA A 684 -2.89 0.93 26.99
CA ALA A 684 -1.67 0.77 26.21
C ALA A 684 -0.70 1.96 26.38
N ALA A 685 -1.22 3.19 26.47
CA ALA A 685 -0.42 4.39 26.68
C ALA A 685 0.22 4.39 28.08
N PHE A 686 -0.51 3.93 29.10
CA PHE A 686 0.01 3.79 30.45
C PHE A 686 1.10 2.70 30.54
N ASP A 687 0.91 1.57 29.86
CA ASP A 687 1.91 0.51 29.76
C ASP A 687 3.18 0.99 29.05
N MET A 688 3.05 1.87 28.05
CA MET A 688 4.16 2.44 27.31
C MET A 688 4.91 3.54 28.09
N ASP A 689 4.18 4.48 28.70
CA ASP A 689 4.73 5.52 29.57
C ASP A 689 3.79 5.78 30.78
N PRO A 690 4.14 5.29 31.98
CA PRO A 690 3.34 5.48 33.19
C PRO A 690 3.17 6.95 33.62
N ASN A 691 3.95 7.88 33.06
CA ASN A 691 3.81 9.31 33.33
C ASN A 691 2.76 9.99 32.45
N VAL A 692 2.24 9.30 31.43
CA VAL A 692 1.05 9.75 30.71
C VAL A 692 -0.07 9.81 31.74
N PRO A 693 -0.73 10.98 31.92
CA PRO A 693 -1.80 11.13 32.88
C PRO A 693 -3.09 10.44 32.39
N GLY A 694 -3.01 9.24 31.81
CA GLY A 694 -4.06 8.56 31.07
C GLY A 694 -5.35 8.41 31.88
N ALA A 695 -5.26 8.09 33.17
CA ALA A 695 -6.43 8.08 34.06
C ALA A 695 -7.05 9.47 34.26
N ARG A 696 -6.26 10.55 34.30
CA ARG A 696 -6.76 11.94 34.38
C ARG A 696 -7.25 12.46 33.04
N SER A 697 -6.70 12.01 31.91
CA SER A 697 -7.09 12.39 30.55
C SER A 697 -8.30 11.61 30.05
N SER A 698 -8.46 10.35 30.47
CA SER A 698 -9.68 9.55 30.28
C SER A 698 -10.83 10.08 31.16
N LEU A 699 -10.52 10.45 32.41
CA LEU A 699 -11.46 11.17 33.26
C LEU A 699 -11.77 12.56 32.67
N ALA A 700 -10.77 13.33 32.22
CA ALA A 700 -10.98 14.62 31.57
C ALA A 700 -11.73 14.50 30.24
N SER A 701 -11.59 13.44 29.44
CA SER A 701 -12.40 13.26 28.22
C SER A 701 -13.85 12.88 28.56
N THR A 702 -14.05 12.15 29.64
CA THR A 702 -15.37 11.86 30.24
C THR A 702 -16.00 13.14 30.80
N GLU A 703 -15.20 14.04 31.37
CA GLU A 703 -15.63 15.32 31.98
C GLU A 703 -15.79 16.45 30.94
N VAL A 704 -14.97 16.50 29.89
CA VAL A 704 -15.06 17.48 28.78
C VAL A 704 -16.28 17.20 27.88
N GLY A 705 -16.80 15.96 27.92
CA GLY A 705 -18.09 15.57 27.34
C GLY A 705 -19.31 15.83 28.24
N SER A 706 -19.13 16.06 29.55
CA SER A 706 -20.21 16.37 30.48
C SER A 706 -20.04 17.75 31.10
N ARG A 707 -20.67 18.78 30.52
CA ARG A 707 -20.68 20.11 31.12
C ARG A 707 -21.35 20.08 32.50
N GLU A 708 -20.77 20.78 33.47
CA GLU A 708 -21.40 21.02 34.77
C GLU A 708 -22.81 21.59 34.56
N GLY A 709 -23.82 21.01 35.22
CA GLY A 709 -25.21 21.47 35.11
C GLY A 709 -26.04 20.94 33.93
N MET A 710 -25.58 19.93 33.17
CA MET A 710 -26.45 19.25 32.19
C MET A 710 -27.60 18.47 32.85
N VAL A 711 -28.67 18.22 32.09
CA VAL A 711 -29.78 17.34 32.50
C VAL A 711 -29.30 15.90 32.55
N TRP A 712 -29.49 15.22 33.69
CA TRP A 712 -29.12 13.82 33.88
C TRP A 712 -30.38 12.96 33.99
N ILE A 713 -30.49 11.96 33.12
CA ILE A 713 -31.56 10.95 33.22
C ILE A 713 -30.98 9.75 33.96
N SER A 714 -31.31 9.61 35.25
CA SER A 714 -30.97 8.39 35.98
C SER A 714 -32.12 7.40 35.89
N VAL A 715 -31.87 6.22 35.33
CA VAL A 715 -32.85 5.13 35.29
C VAL A 715 -32.69 4.24 36.52
N GLY A 716 -33.81 3.85 37.14
CA GLY A 716 -33.87 2.89 38.25
C GLY A 716 -34.02 3.53 39.63
N ILE A 717 -34.35 2.69 40.62
CA ILE A 717 -34.58 3.10 42.01
C ILE A 717 -33.23 3.35 42.69
N ARG A 718 -32.97 4.62 43.06
CA ARG A 718 -31.75 5.01 43.80
C ARG A 718 -32.08 5.39 45.24
N SER A 719 -31.10 5.23 46.13
CA SER A 719 -31.21 5.74 47.50
C SER A 719 -31.20 7.27 47.50
N ARG A 720 -31.82 7.89 48.51
CA ARG A 720 -31.80 9.34 48.67
C ARG A 720 -30.34 9.82 48.74
N SER A 721 -30.00 10.83 47.93
CA SER A 721 -28.67 11.46 47.91
C SER A 721 -27.52 10.51 47.52
N TRP A 722 -27.79 9.45 46.76
CA TRP A 722 -26.76 8.48 46.37
C TRP A 722 -25.49 9.10 45.76
N TRP A 723 -25.61 10.26 45.09
CA TRP A 723 -24.50 10.96 44.45
C TRP A 723 -23.48 11.57 45.41
N ILE A 724 -23.81 11.73 46.71
CA ILE A 724 -22.86 12.22 47.72
C ILE A 724 -22.10 11.06 48.39
N VAL A 725 -22.56 9.82 48.19
CA VAL A 725 -21.98 8.63 48.80
C VAL A 725 -20.83 8.15 47.94
N ASN A 726 -19.70 7.88 48.58
CA ASN A 726 -18.57 7.24 47.91
C ASN A 726 -18.96 5.80 47.52
N ASP A 727 -18.81 5.47 46.25
CA ASP A 727 -18.90 4.10 45.78
C ASP A 727 -17.50 3.49 45.81
N GLU A 728 -17.27 2.50 46.66
CA GLU A 728 -15.95 1.90 46.85
C GLU A 728 -15.43 1.22 45.58
N ALA A 729 -16.29 0.69 44.73
CA ALA A 729 -15.89 0.11 43.44
C ALA A 729 -15.48 1.21 42.44
N VAL A 730 -16.14 2.36 42.48
CA VAL A 730 -15.78 3.55 41.68
C VAL A 730 -14.50 4.19 42.21
N LEU A 731 -14.31 4.27 43.53
CA LEU A 731 -13.08 4.77 44.14
C LEU A 731 -11.87 3.87 43.88
N GLN A 732 -12.07 2.56 43.80
CA GLN A 732 -11.02 1.61 43.39
C GLN A 732 -10.55 1.84 41.94
N HIS A 733 -11.44 2.31 41.06
CA HIS A 733 -11.09 2.68 39.68
C HIS A 733 -10.58 4.12 39.56
N SER A 734 -11.11 5.05 40.37
CA SER A 734 -10.76 6.47 40.35
C SER A 734 -10.90 7.08 41.74
N ALA A 735 -9.79 7.19 42.46
CA ALA A 735 -9.74 7.79 43.80
C ALA A 735 -10.23 9.25 43.83
N SER A 736 -10.23 9.95 42.68
CA SER A 736 -10.77 11.30 42.54
C SER A 736 -12.30 11.36 42.36
N CYS A 737 -12.94 10.25 41.98
CA CYS A 737 -14.38 10.16 41.78
C CYS A 737 -15.11 9.92 43.12
N THR A 738 -14.87 10.85 44.05
CA THR A 738 -15.57 10.87 45.33
C THR A 738 -17.01 11.34 45.15
N GLY A 739 -17.91 10.93 46.05
CA GLY A 739 -19.27 11.45 46.09
C GLY A 739 -19.30 12.99 46.20
N SER A 740 -18.29 13.61 46.83
CA SER A 740 -18.14 15.07 46.82
C SER A 740 -17.90 15.63 45.42
N LYS A 741 -17.11 14.95 44.59
CA LYS A 741 -16.82 15.39 43.22
C LYS A 741 -18.05 15.16 42.32
N VAL A 742 -18.69 14.00 42.43
CA VAL A 742 -19.95 13.71 41.70
C VAL A 742 -21.04 14.71 42.09
N SER A 743 -21.18 15.03 43.38
CA SER A 743 -22.11 16.05 43.87
C SER A 743 -21.82 17.43 43.30
N SER A 744 -20.55 17.81 43.12
CA SER A 744 -20.21 19.10 42.51
C SER A 744 -20.60 19.18 41.03
N LEU A 745 -20.49 18.06 40.31
CA LEU A 745 -20.83 17.97 38.88
C LEU A 745 -22.34 17.96 38.63
N LEU A 746 -23.10 17.41 39.58
CA LEU A 746 -24.56 17.29 39.50
C LEU A 746 -25.30 18.48 40.11
N GLN A 747 -24.61 19.47 40.66
CA GLN A 747 -25.24 20.65 41.25
C GLN A 747 -26.10 21.40 40.23
N GLY A 748 -27.38 21.63 40.55
CA GLY A 748 -28.34 22.28 39.65
C GLY A 748 -28.90 21.37 38.54
N ALA A 749 -28.44 20.12 38.43
CA ALA A 749 -28.92 19.20 37.39
C ALA A 749 -30.40 18.80 37.61
N LEU A 750 -31.09 18.57 36.50
CA LEU A 750 -32.46 18.07 36.48
C LEU A 750 -32.46 16.54 36.38
N PHE A 751 -33.22 15.88 37.25
CA PHE A 751 -33.43 14.44 37.32
C PHE A 751 -34.87 14.11 37.01
N ILE A 752 -35.08 13.08 36.20
CA ILE A 752 -36.40 12.49 35.97
C ILE A 752 -36.40 11.11 36.64
N THR A 753 -37.14 10.95 37.72
CA THR A 753 -37.25 9.67 38.46
C THR A 753 -38.68 9.49 39.00
N GLY A 754 -39.02 8.31 39.48
CA GLY A 754 -40.35 8.04 40.02
C GLY A 754 -40.76 9.04 41.11
N LEU A 755 -41.98 9.57 41.04
CA LEU A 755 -42.49 10.53 42.05
C LEU A 755 -42.62 9.88 43.44
N GLY A 756 -42.70 8.54 43.50
CA GLY A 756 -42.80 7.78 44.75
C GLY A 756 -44.15 7.89 45.49
N ALA A 757 -45.07 8.72 45.01
CA ALA A 757 -46.38 8.98 45.59
C ALA A 757 -47.45 9.20 44.51
N SER A 758 -48.73 8.99 44.85
CA SER A 758 -49.86 9.29 43.95
C SER A 758 -50.15 10.79 43.94
N ALA A 759 -49.94 11.45 42.79
CA ALA A 759 -50.18 12.88 42.63
C ALA A 759 -51.68 13.26 42.72
N SER A 760 -52.61 12.32 42.53
CA SER A 760 -54.05 12.58 42.40
C SER A 760 -54.93 12.02 43.52
N GLN A 761 -54.42 11.12 44.37
CA GLN A 761 -55.22 10.44 45.42
C GLN A 761 -54.61 10.52 46.82
N ALA A 762 -53.66 11.43 47.01
CA ALA A 762 -52.92 11.72 48.24
C ALA A 762 -53.76 11.74 49.55
N LYS A 763 -55.05 12.08 49.44
CA LYS A 763 -56.01 12.24 50.55
C LYS A 763 -57.09 11.15 50.65
N GLN A 764 -57.09 10.12 49.80
CA GLN A 764 -58.07 9.03 49.92
C GLN A 764 -57.69 8.09 51.08
N PRO A 765 -58.68 7.55 51.82
CA PRO A 765 -58.42 6.50 52.82
C PRO A 765 -57.83 5.26 52.15
N LEU A 766 -56.88 4.60 52.82
CA LEU A 766 -56.23 3.38 52.32
C LEU A 766 -56.99 2.11 52.72
N ASP A 767 -57.02 1.10 51.85
CA ASP A 767 -57.84 -0.11 52.04
C ASP A 767 -57.34 -1.07 53.13
N CYS A 768 -56.07 -0.98 53.52
CA CYS A 768 -55.45 -1.82 54.55
C CYS A 768 -54.99 -1.08 55.79
N TYR A 769 -55.00 0.26 55.77
CA TYR A 769 -54.36 1.08 56.78
C TYR A 769 -55.38 2.09 57.32
N ASP A 770 -56.25 1.60 58.21
CA ASP A 770 -57.33 2.39 58.79
C ASP A 770 -56.81 3.70 59.42
N GLY A 771 -57.50 4.81 59.11
CA GLY A 771 -57.13 6.13 59.61
C GLY A 771 -55.97 6.81 58.87
N TYR A 772 -55.37 6.14 57.89
CA TYR A 772 -54.32 6.71 57.05
C TYR A 772 -54.82 7.00 55.62
N THR A 773 -54.31 8.10 55.07
CA THR A 773 -54.21 8.36 53.63
C THR A 773 -52.80 8.06 53.13
N SER A 774 -52.62 8.00 51.80
CA SER A 774 -51.29 7.89 51.15
C SER A 774 -50.26 8.84 51.77
N ASP A 775 -50.57 10.13 51.88
CA ASP A 775 -49.66 11.13 52.45
C ASP A 775 -49.32 10.87 53.92
N SER A 776 -50.34 10.62 54.74
CA SER A 776 -50.14 10.44 56.18
C SER A 776 -49.37 9.16 56.50
N LEU A 777 -49.53 8.10 55.70
CA LEU A 777 -48.78 6.86 55.88
C LEU A 777 -47.37 6.98 55.34
N LEU A 778 -47.15 7.61 54.18
CA LEU A 778 -45.80 7.90 53.69
C LEU A 778 -45.03 8.79 54.66
N ASP A 779 -45.66 9.83 55.21
CA ASP A 779 -45.05 10.68 56.24
C ASP A 779 -44.72 9.87 57.50
N HIS A 780 -45.61 8.97 57.92
CA HIS A 780 -45.36 8.08 59.06
C HIS A 780 -44.21 7.09 58.80
N ILE A 781 -44.17 6.44 57.64
CA ILE A 781 -43.09 5.54 57.22
C ILE A 781 -41.78 6.31 57.12
N HIS A 782 -41.80 7.49 56.50
CA HIS A 782 -40.63 8.34 56.34
C HIS A 782 -40.07 8.78 57.70
N LYS A 783 -40.92 9.23 58.63
CA LYS A 783 -40.52 9.56 60.01
C LYS A 783 -39.93 8.35 60.73
N SER A 784 -40.57 7.18 60.60
CA SER A 784 -40.12 5.95 61.25
C SER A 784 -38.77 5.46 60.71
N ILE A 785 -38.53 5.61 59.40
CA ILE A 785 -37.26 5.25 58.76
C ILE A 785 -36.16 6.26 59.13
N ALA A 786 -36.48 7.55 59.16
CA ALA A 786 -35.53 8.60 59.49
C ALA A 786 -35.13 8.61 60.98
N GLN A 787 -36.07 8.32 61.88
CA GLN A 787 -35.85 8.34 63.33
C GLN A 787 -35.44 6.97 63.89
N GLY A 788 -35.53 5.92 63.06
CA GLY A 788 -35.44 4.53 63.52
C GLY A 788 -36.72 4.10 64.24
N TYR A 789 -36.91 2.78 64.37
CA TYR A 789 -38.04 2.27 65.13
C TYR A 789 -37.71 2.37 66.63
N ASN A 790 -38.45 3.21 67.36
CA ASN A 790 -38.35 3.27 68.81
C ASN A 790 -38.95 1.99 69.40
N ASP A 791 -38.10 1.03 69.73
CA ASP A 791 -38.57 -0.09 70.53
C ASP A 791 -38.95 0.39 71.94
N VAL A 792 -39.74 -0.41 72.66
CA VAL A 792 -40.22 -0.10 74.01
C VAL A 792 -39.07 0.03 75.04
N THR A 793 -37.81 -0.20 74.63
CA THR A 793 -36.61 -0.07 75.46
C THR A 793 -35.88 1.27 75.28
N GLY A 794 -36.35 2.13 74.36
CA GLY A 794 -35.78 3.47 74.14
C GLY A 794 -34.49 3.47 73.31
N ASN A 795 -34.11 2.34 72.71
CA ASN A 795 -33.03 2.27 71.74
C ASN A 795 -33.60 2.39 70.32
N SER A 796 -33.33 3.50 69.64
CA SER A 796 -33.64 3.67 68.22
C SER A 796 -32.68 2.81 67.38
N THR A 797 -33.00 1.53 67.19
CA THR A 797 -32.28 0.70 66.22
C THR A 797 -32.82 0.96 64.82
N GLY A 798 -31.93 1.26 63.87
CA GLY A 798 -32.22 1.16 62.44
C GLY A 798 -32.73 2.41 61.74
N ALA A 799 -32.31 3.62 62.16
CA ALA A 799 -32.45 4.79 61.28
C ALA A 799 -31.69 4.55 59.97
N ILE A 800 -32.36 4.73 58.82
CA ILE A 800 -31.75 4.55 57.50
C ILE A 800 -31.42 5.93 56.95
N GLU A 801 -30.13 6.23 56.82
CA GLU A 801 -29.62 7.54 56.41
C GLU A 801 -30.01 7.89 54.95
N HIS A 802 -29.94 6.90 54.05
CA HIS A 802 -30.23 7.06 52.62
C HIS A 802 -31.32 6.08 52.15
N PRO A 803 -32.59 6.27 52.54
CA PRO A 803 -33.61 5.30 52.23
C PRO A 803 -34.03 5.39 50.75
N HIS A 804 -34.47 4.26 50.20
CA HIS A 804 -35.08 4.20 48.87
C HIS A 804 -36.52 4.68 48.95
N VAL A 805 -36.73 5.99 48.81
CA VAL A 805 -38.04 6.64 48.98
C VAL A 805 -39.11 6.02 48.08
N GLU A 806 -38.74 5.62 46.87
CA GLU A 806 -39.65 4.98 45.90
C GLU A 806 -40.13 3.58 46.32
N LEU A 807 -39.39 2.90 47.21
CA LEU A 807 -39.78 1.58 47.75
C LEU A 807 -40.69 1.68 48.98
N MET A 808 -40.81 2.86 49.61
CA MET A 808 -41.60 3.00 50.84
C MET A 808 -43.10 2.73 50.59
N GLY A 809 -43.67 3.41 49.59
CA GLY A 809 -45.07 3.20 49.22
C GLY A 809 -45.31 1.80 48.63
N ALA A 810 -44.41 1.35 47.74
CA ALA A 810 -44.51 0.02 47.15
C ALA A 810 -44.40 -1.12 48.18
N GLY A 811 -43.58 -0.95 49.23
CA GLY A 811 -43.45 -1.90 50.31
C GLY A 811 -44.73 -1.99 51.16
N ALA A 812 -45.32 -0.84 51.50
CA ALA A 812 -46.61 -0.81 52.21
C ALA A 812 -47.74 -1.43 51.35
N ASP A 813 -47.71 -1.21 50.04
CA ASP A 813 -48.66 -1.81 49.11
C ASP A 813 -48.50 -3.33 49.03
N ALA A 814 -47.27 -3.82 48.95
CA ALA A 814 -47.00 -5.26 48.93
C ALA A 814 -47.52 -5.96 50.20
N ILE A 815 -47.36 -5.34 51.37
CA ILE A 815 -47.91 -5.85 52.64
C ILE A 815 -49.44 -5.88 52.58
N CYS A 816 -50.07 -4.82 52.07
CA CYS A 816 -51.52 -4.75 51.92
C CYS A 816 -52.04 -5.82 50.94
N VAL A 817 -51.36 -6.01 49.81
CA VAL A 817 -51.66 -7.07 48.83
C VAL A 817 -51.62 -8.44 49.48
N GLN A 818 -50.57 -8.72 50.25
CA GLN A 818 -50.44 -10.00 50.95
C GLN A 818 -51.54 -10.18 52.01
N ALA A 819 -51.86 -9.13 52.77
CA ALA A 819 -52.92 -9.18 53.78
C ALA A 819 -54.30 -9.44 53.15
N LYS A 820 -54.62 -8.77 52.04
CA LYS A 820 -55.89 -8.97 51.30
C LYS A 820 -55.95 -10.34 50.63
N ALA A 821 -54.83 -10.83 50.09
CA ALA A 821 -54.75 -12.19 49.55
C ALA A 821 -55.00 -13.24 50.63
N ILE A 822 -54.37 -13.10 51.81
CA ILE A 822 -54.62 -14.00 52.95
C ILE A 822 -56.08 -13.89 53.40
N GLN A 823 -56.63 -12.68 53.51
CA GLN A 823 -58.03 -12.46 53.87
C GLN A 823 -58.99 -13.17 52.91
N HIS A 824 -58.75 -13.08 51.60
CA HIS A 824 -59.55 -13.76 50.59
C HIS A 824 -59.41 -15.28 50.70
N MET A 825 -58.18 -15.78 50.83
CA MET A 825 -57.92 -17.21 50.91
C MET A 825 -58.55 -17.86 52.15
N LEU A 826 -58.65 -17.13 53.27
CA LEU A 826 -59.31 -17.59 54.49
C LEU A 826 -60.84 -17.76 54.37
N LEU A 827 -61.46 -17.34 53.27
CA LEU A 827 -62.88 -17.59 53.00
C LEU A 827 -63.14 -19.07 52.66
N ASP A 828 -62.19 -19.71 51.96
CA ASP A 828 -62.34 -21.05 51.40
C ASP A 828 -61.30 -22.06 51.92
N HIS A 829 -60.29 -21.62 52.67
CA HIS A 829 -59.18 -22.45 53.15
C HIS A 829 -58.88 -22.18 54.64
N ASP A 830 -58.50 -23.24 55.38
CA ASP A 830 -58.04 -23.10 56.77
C ASP A 830 -56.64 -22.45 56.83
N ILE A 831 -56.36 -21.72 57.91
CA ILE A 831 -55.06 -21.06 58.12
C ILE A 831 -53.88 -22.05 58.08
N SER A 832 -54.10 -23.32 58.45
CA SER A 832 -53.08 -24.37 58.36
C SER A 832 -52.71 -24.70 56.91
N GLU A 833 -53.66 -24.63 55.97
CA GLU A 833 -53.40 -24.81 54.54
C GLU A 833 -52.60 -23.64 53.96
N LEU A 834 -52.80 -22.42 54.45
CA LEU A 834 -52.07 -21.23 53.97
C LEU A 834 -50.63 -21.15 54.49
N ARG A 835 -50.34 -21.77 55.64
CA ARG A 835 -48.97 -21.86 56.18
C ARG A 835 -48.09 -22.85 55.42
N SER A 836 -48.68 -23.77 54.68
CA SER A 836 -47.97 -24.76 53.86
C SER A 836 -48.80 -25.09 52.61
N PRO A 837 -48.96 -24.12 51.69
CA PRO A 837 -49.92 -24.23 50.60
C PRO A 837 -49.51 -25.32 49.61
N GLN A 838 -50.47 -26.17 49.25
CA GLN A 838 -50.35 -27.02 48.07
C GLN A 838 -50.42 -26.15 46.80
N GLU A 839 -49.90 -26.66 45.69
CA GLU A 839 -49.83 -25.93 44.41
C GLU A 839 -51.16 -25.31 43.99
N ALA A 840 -52.28 -26.03 44.17
CA ALA A 840 -53.62 -25.51 43.86
C ALA A 840 -54.02 -24.31 44.72
N VAL A 841 -53.69 -24.32 46.01
CA VAL A 841 -53.96 -23.22 46.97
C VAL A 841 -53.08 -22.02 46.66
N TYR A 842 -51.81 -22.27 46.33
CA TYR A 842 -50.88 -21.22 45.88
C TYR A 842 -51.35 -20.56 44.59
N ASN A 843 -51.71 -21.36 43.57
CA ASN A 843 -52.19 -20.83 42.28
C ASN A 843 -53.48 -20.03 42.44
N LYS A 844 -54.39 -20.44 43.33
CA LYS A 844 -55.59 -19.67 43.65
C LYS A 844 -55.25 -18.31 44.27
N ALA A 845 -54.32 -18.26 45.22
CA ALA A 845 -53.85 -17.01 45.82
C ALA A 845 -53.19 -16.09 44.79
N VAL A 846 -52.35 -16.64 43.91
CA VAL A 846 -51.68 -15.89 42.84
C VAL A 846 -52.69 -15.37 41.81
N ASN A 847 -53.66 -16.19 41.40
CA ASN A 847 -54.71 -15.77 40.48
C ASN A 847 -55.57 -14.65 41.08
N PHE A 848 -55.91 -14.73 42.37
CA PHE A 848 -56.61 -13.65 43.06
C PHE A 848 -55.79 -12.34 43.03
N ILE A 849 -54.50 -12.39 43.39
CA ILE A 849 -53.61 -11.22 43.35
C ILE A 849 -53.52 -10.64 41.94
N ARG A 850 -53.38 -11.47 40.91
CA ARG A 850 -53.20 -11.03 39.52
C ARG A 850 -54.48 -10.49 38.88
N ASP A 851 -55.57 -11.23 39.05
CA ASP A 851 -56.76 -11.08 38.20
C ASP A 851 -57.92 -10.35 38.91
N GLU A 852 -57.98 -10.41 40.24
CA GLU A 852 -59.15 -9.95 41.01
C GLU A 852 -58.82 -8.81 41.99
N LEU A 853 -57.62 -8.80 42.57
CA LEU A 853 -57.26 -7.83 43.59
C LEU A 853 -57.06 -6.43 43.01
N GLN A 854 -57.83 -5.49 43.55
CA GLN A 854 -57.67 -4.07 43.33
C GLN A 854 -57.75 -3.37 44.68
N ILE A 855 -56.74 -2.56 45.00
CA ILE A 855 -56.68 -1.79 46.25
C ILE A 855 -56.29 -0.34 45.99
N GLU A 856 -56.77 0.56 46.83
CA GLU A 856 -56.19 1.90 46.99
C GLU A 856 -54.99 1.82 47.94
N GLY A 857 -53.80 1.77 47.34
CA GLY A 857 -52.51 1.68 48.03
C GLY A 857 -51.86 3.04 48.28
N VAL A 858 -50.80 3.01 49.08
CA VAL A 858 -49.91 4.12 49.39
C VAL A 858 -49.24 4.67 48.15
N SER A 859 -48.90 3.84 47.17
CA SER A 859 -48.30 4.31 45.92
C SER A 859 -49.30 4.60 44.80
N GLY A 860 -50.61 4.58 45.11
CA GLY A 860 -51.73 4.75 44.19
C GLY A 860 -52.58 3.47 44.05
N PRO A 861 -53.50 3.42 43.08
CA PRO A 861 -54.31 2.24 42.80
C PRO A 861 -53.38 1.09 42.38
N VAL A 862 -53.46 -0.03 43.10
CA VAL A 862 -52.67 -1.22 42.81
C VAL A 862 -53.57 -2.26 42.16
N LYS A 863 -53.23 -2.61 40.91
CA LYS A 863 -53.84 -3.68 40.13
C LYS A 863 -52.77 -4.31 39.24
N PHE A 864 -52.77 -5.63 39.13
CA PHE A 864 -51.71 -6.39 38.46
C PHE A 864 -52.06 -6.81 37.01
N SER A 865 -52.89 -6.04 36.30
CA SER A 865 -53.36 -6.34 34.94
C SER A 865 -52.42 -5.86 33.81
N GLY A 866 -51.11 -5.80 34.05
CA GLY A 866 -50.11 -5.22 33.12
C GLY A 866 -49.08 -4.38 33.86
N ASN A 867 -48.28 -3.58 33.14
CA ASN A 867 -47.40 -2.57 33.75
C ASN A 867 -48.19 -1.28 34.04
N ASP A 868 -49.29 -1.42 34.76
CA ASP A 868 -50.39 -0.45 34.80
C ASP A 868 -50.26 0.56 35.95
N LYS A 869 -49.08 0.69 36.56
CA LYS A 869 -48.86 1.82 37.47
C LYS A 869 -48.68 3.05 36.59
N PRO A 870 -49.60 4.04 36.58
CA PRO A 870 -49.36 5.32 35.93
C PRO A 870 -48.23 6.01 36.68
N GLY A 871 -47.00 5.66 36.31
CA GLY A 871 -45.78 6.16 36.93
C GLY A 871 -45.56 7.57 36.45
N ARG A 872 -46.14 8.56 37.15
CA ARG A 872 -45.70 9.94 36.95
C ARG A 872 -44.25 10.03 37.38
N LEU A 873 -43.39 10.44 36.46
CA LEU A 873 -42.01 10.76 36.80
C LEU A 873 -42.02 12.16 37.41
N GLY A 874 -41.42 12.32 38.57
CA GLY A 874 -41.08 13.64 39.07
C GLY A 874 -39.90 14.20 38.29
N LEU A 875 -39.98 15.47 37.94
CA LEU A 875 -38.82 16.27 37.57
C LEU A 875 -38.28 16.89 38.85
N TRP A 876 -37.02 16.62 39.16
CA TRP A 876 -36.33 17.07 40.36
C TRP A 876 -35.13 17.92 39.98
N GLN A 877 -34.82 18.95 40.75
CA GLN A 877 -33.60 19.75 40.62
C GLN A 877 -32.71 19.50 41.83
N LEU A 878 -31.40 19.31 41.61
CA LEU A 878 -30.48 19.11 42.73
C LEU A 878 -30.02 20.42 43.36
N SER A 879 -30.07 20.44 44.69
CA SER A 879 -29.49 21.47 45.53
C SER A 879 -28.71 20.84 46.67
N GLY A 880 -27.37 20.80 46.54
CA GLY A 880 -26.49 20.15 47.49
C GLY A 880 -26.77 18.66 47.62
N SER A 881 -27.16 18.24 48.83
CA SER A 881 -27.52 16.85 49.13
C SER A 881 -28.99 16.53 48.91
N GLU A 882 -29.81 17.51 48.50
CA GLU A 882 -31.25 17.33 48.35
C GLU A 882 -31.69 17.40 46.88
N ARG A 883 -32.77 16.67 46.57
CA ARG A 883 -33.50 16.80 45.31
C ARG A 883 -34.81 17.53 45.58
N ILE A 884 -35.02 18.66 44.91
CA ILE A 884 -36.19 19.51 45.06
C ILE A 884 -37.15 19.15 43.91
N PRO A 885 -38.41 18.78 44.16
CA PRO A 885 -39.36 18.52 43.08
C PRO A 885 -39.67 19.85 42.37
N VAL A 886 -39.38 19.93 41.08
CA VAL A 886 -39.58 21.14 40.25
C VAL A 886 -40.62 20.92 39.14
N GLY A 887 -41.10 19.69 38.96
CA GLY A 887 -42.16 19.38 38.01
C GLY A 887 -42.58 17.92 37.97
N THR A 888 -43.44 17.58 37.02
CA THR A 888 -43.87 16.21 36.71
C THR A 888 -43.84 15.95 35.22
N VAL A 889 -43.56 14.70 34.84
CA VAL A 889 -43.63 14.19 33.47
C VAL A 889 -44.85 13.29 33.38
N TYR A 890 -45.73 13.58 32.42
CA TYR A 890 -46.94 12.83 32.14
C TYR A 890 -46.71 11.75 31.09
N GLU A 891 -47.62 10.77 31.03
CA GLU A 891 -47.56 9.64 30.08
C GLU A 891 -47.56 10.05 28.60
N ASN A 892 -48.12 11.23 28.28
CA ASN A 892 -48.09 11.80 26.93
C ASN A 892 -46.78 12.54 26.61
N GLY A 893 -45.77 12.45 27.47
CA GLY A 893 -44.47 13.13 27.33
C GLY A 893 -44.48 14.61 27.74
N THR A 894 -45.62 15.16 28.17
CA THR A 894 -45.70 16.56 28.61
C THR A 894 -44.95 16.72 29.94
N ILE A 895 -44.08 17.72 30.04
CA ILE A 895 -43.38 18.09 31.27
C ILE A 895 -44.02 19.37 31.80
N GLU A 896 -44.60 19.32 33.00
CA GLU A 896 -45.08 20.51 33.71
C GLU A 896 -44.13 20.89 34.83
N THR A 897 -43.42 22.00 34.66
CA THR A 897 -42.58 22.62 35.71
C THR A 897 -43.45 23.53 36.58
N GLY A 898 -44.21 22.97 37.52
CA GLY A 898 -45.27 23.74 38.21
C GLY A 898 -45.76 23.22 39.56
N LEU A 899 -45.05 22.30 40.21
CA LEU A 899 -45.37 21.90 41.59
C LEU A 899 -44.88 22.98 42.56
N SER A 900 -45.69 24.02 42.77
CA SER A 900 -45.55 25.14 43.72
C SER A 900 -44.31 26.06 43.64
N GLU A 901 -43.14 25.62 43.14
CA GLU A 901 -41.89 26.40 43.22
C GLU A 901 -41.17 26.61 41.86
N GLY A 902 -41.48 25.82 40.83
CA GLY A 902 -40.83 25.93 39.51
C GLY A 902 -39.34 25.59 39.54
N LEU A 903 -38.62 25.87 38.45
CA LEU A 903 -37.15 25.77 38.43
C LEU A 903 -36.56 26.84 39.37
N GLN A 904 -35.76 26.43 40.35
CA GLN A 904 -35.19 27.36 41.33
C GLN A 904 -33.90 27.98 40.82
N ASN A 905 -33.91 29.30 40.67
CA ASN A 905 -32.77 30.05 40.13
C ASN A 905 -31.53 29.93 41.02
N GLU A 906 -31.69 29.78 42.34
CA GLU A 906 -30.57 29.71 43.27
C GLU A 906 -29.75 28.42 43.17
N THR A 907 -30.28 27.39 42.51
CA THR A 907 -29.61 26.09 42.37
C THR A 907 -28.75 25.98 41.12
N TRP A 908 -28.97 26.86 40.13
CA TRP A 908 -28.11 26.95 38.95
C TRP A 908 -26.77 27.54 39.34
N LEU A 909 -25.70 26.87 38.92
CA LEU A 909 -24.39 27.50 38.90
C LEU A 909 -24.42 28.67 37.89
N PRO A 910 -23.67 29.76 38.13
CA PRO A 910 -23.49 30.79 37.13
C PRO A 910 -23.10 30.15 35.80
N ALA A 911 -23.65 30.64 34.70
CA ALA A 911 -23.19 30.22 33.38
C ALA A 911 -21.66 30.33 33.36
N PHE A 912 -20.99 29.28 32.84
CA PHE A 912 -19.55 29.32 32.67
C PHE A 912 -19.20 30.65 32.02
N PRO A 913 -18.26 31.43 32.59
CA PRO A 913 -17.81 32.64 31.93
C PRO A 913 -17.45 32.23 30.52
N GLU A 914 -18.10 32.84 29.52
CA GLU A 914 -17.71 32.62 28.14
C GLU A 914 -16.19 32.75 28.11
N PRO A 915 -15.45 31.80 27.48
CA PRO A 915 -14.01 31.93 27.38
C PRO A 915 -13.78 33.34 26.89
N THR A 916 -13.14 34.17 27.72
CA THR A 916 -12.84 35.55 27.34
C THR A 916 -12.18 35.40 25.98
N PRO A 917 -12.79 35.93 24.90
CA PRO A 917 -12.21 35.75 23.58
C PRO A 917 -10.75 36.11 23.71
N GLU A 918 -9.85 35.21 23.30
CA GLU A 918 -8.42 35.51 23.31
C GLU A 918 -8.30 36.95 22.83
N PRO A 919 -7.73 37.86 23.65
CA PRO A 919 -7.83 39.27 23.40
C PRO A 919 -7.38 39.47 21.98
N PHE A 920 -8.32 39.84 21.10
CA PHE A 920 -8.07 40.01 19.68
C PHE A 920 -6.76 40.75 19.59
N PRO A 921 -5.71 40.19 18.96
CA PRO A 921 -4.36 40.61 19.24
C PRO A 921 -4.19 42.02 18.70
N MET A 922 -4.50 42.99 19.56
CA MET A 922 -4.50 44.40 19.24
C MET A 922 -3.08 44.80 18.88
N GLY A 923 -2.06 44.05 19.31
CA GLY A 923 -0.72 44.13 18.76
C GLY A 923 -0.69 43.99 17.23
N TYR A 924 -1.28 42.95 16.64
CA TYR A 924 -1.27 42.77 15.19
C TYR A 924 -2.11 43.81 14.45
N VAL A 925 -3.25 44.25 14.99
CA VAL A 925 -4.10 45.26 14.33
C VAL A 925 -3.59 46.68 14.54
N VAL A 926 -3.06 47.04 15.70
CA VAL A 926 -2.43 48.34 15.95
C VAL A 926 -1.09 48.44 15.22
N VAL A 927 -0.30 47.37 15.14
CA VAL A 927 0.92 47.34 14.32
C VAL A 927 0.56 47.38 12.84
N SER A 928 -0.46 46.65 12.37
CA SER A 928 -0.87 46.71 10.96
C SER A 928 -1.47 48.07 10.59
N ILE A 929 -2.32 48.66 11.43
CA ILE A 929 -2.87 50.01 11.23
C ILE A 929 -1.75 51.06 11.33
N GLY A 930 -0.81 50.91 12.28
CA GLY A 930 0.34 51.81 12.42
C GLY A 930 1.27 51.73 11.21
N VAL A 931 1.61 50.51 10.76
CA VAL A 931 2.38 50.28 9.54
C VAL A 931 1.62 50.81 8.34
N PHE A 932 0.31 50.59 8.20
CA PHE A 932 -0.48 51.11 7.08
C PHE A 932 -0.57 52.64 7.10
N MET A 933 -0.77 53.26 8.26
CA MET A 933 -0.83 54.71 8.44
C MET A 933 0.53 55.40 8.26
N ILE A 934 1.65 54.70 8.48
CA ILE A 934 3.00 55.25 8.24
C ILE A 934 3.45 54.95 6.80
N SER A 935 3.24 53.73 6.31
CA SER A 935 3.71 53.29 5.00
C SER A 935 2.85 53.79 3.84
N CYS A 936 1.52 53.92 3.96
CA CYS A 936 0.70 54.44 2.87
C CYS A 936 1.01 55.91 2.53
N PRO A 937 1.18 56.84 3.49
CA PRO A 937 1.56 58.21 3.15
C PRO A 937 2.99 58.31 2.59
N ILE A 938 3.91 57.46 3.05
CA ILE A 938 5.29 57.41 2.51
C ILE A 938 5.28 56.85 1.08
N LEU A 939 4.55 55.77 0.82
CA LEU A 939 4.41 55.18 -0.52
C LEU A 939 3.65 56.13 -1.47
N LEU A 940 2.57 56.77 -1.02
CA LEU A 940 1.87 57.79 -1.79
C LEU A 940 2.76 59.02 -2.03
N GLY A 941 3.57 59.43 -1.05
CA GLY A 941 4.55 60.51 -1.18
C GLY A 941 5.69 60.17 -2.17
N CYS A 942 6.19 58.94 -2.16
CA CYS A 942 7.19 58.46 -3.11
C CYS A 942 6.62 58.32 -4.53
N ILE A 943 5.38 57.84 -4.66
CA ILE A 943 4.70 57.72 -5.97
C ILE A 943 4.37 59.12 -6.54
N VAL A 944 3.94 60.07 -5.70
CA VAL A 944 3.67 61.46 -6.10
C VAL A 944 4.98 62.23 -6.38
N GLY A 945 6.06 61.94 -5.66
CA GLY A 945 7.38 62.52 -5.90
C GLY A 945 8.06 62.02 -7.16
N HIS A 946 7.74 60.80 -7.62
CA HIS A 946 8.36 60.22 -8.82
C HIS A 946 7.57 60.51 -10.10
N ASN A 947 6.25 60.69 -10.03
CA ASN A 947 5.39 60.95 -11.19
C ASN A 947 4.65 62.29 -11.04
N GLY A 948 5.32 63.39 -11.38
CA GLY A 948 4.74 64.73 -11.41
C GLY A 948 3.62 64.87 -12.44
N ARG A 949 2.38 64.48 -12.10
CA ARG A 949 1.11 64.91 -12.74
C ARG A 949 -0.11 64.40 -11.97
N ILE A 950 -0.64 65.25 -11.08
CA ILE A 950 -1.92 65.02 -10.38
C ILE A 950 -3.04 65.73 -11.16
N SER A 951 -3.73 65.01 -12.05
CA SER A 951 -4.98 65.54 -12.66
C SER A 951 -6.03 64.49 -13.09
N ALA A 952 -5.87 63.20 -12.79
CA ALA A 952 -6.73 62.17 -13.42
C ALA A 952 -7.46 61.17 -12.50
N LEU A 953 -7.42 61.31 -11.17
CA LEU A 953 -7.94 60.27 -10.26
C LEU A 953 -9.30 60.53 -9.58
N PHE A 954 -10.00 61.63 -9.90
CA PHE A 954 -11.33 61.92 -9.33
C PHE A 954 -12.42 62.17 -10.38
N ALA A 955 -12.52 61.29 -11.38
CA ALA A 955 -13.65 61.27 -12.30
C ALA A 955 -14.41 59.94 -12.22
N TRP A 956 -15.09 59.70 -11.10
CA TRP A 956 -16.07 58.61 -10.98
C TRP A 956 -17.49 59.17 -11.13
N LYS A 957 -18.13 58.87 -12.28
CA LYS A 957 -19.53 59.20 -12.57
C LYS A 957 -20.46 58.13 -11.98
N PRO A 958 -21.51 58.48 -11.22
CA PRO A 958 -22.50 57.50 -10.77
C PRO A 958 -23.52 57.19 -11.88
N LYS A 959 -23.82 55.90 -12.07
CA LYS A 959 -24.87 55.40 -12.98
C LYS A 959 -26.06 54.91 -12.17
N GLY A 960 -27.22 55.54 -12.42
CA GLY A 960 -28.53 54.88 -12.55
C GLY A 960 -29.21 54.34 -11.29
N SER A 961 -30.14 55.13 -10.75
CA SER A 961 -31.22 54.68 -9.87
C SER A 961 -32.29 53.90 -10.67
N ARG A 962 -32.76 52.78 -10.12
CA ARG A 962 -34.05 52.19 -10.49
C ARG A 962 -34.80 51.81 -9.21
N LYS A 963 -35.94 52.48 -9.02
CA LYS A 963 -36.95 52.22 -7.99
C LYS A 963 -37.55 50.83 -8.21
N GLN A 964 -37.92 50.18 -7.12
CA GLN A 964 -38.98 49.17 -7.14
C GLN A 964 -39.90 49.39 -5.95
N ASP A 965 -41.18 49.47 -6.29
CA ASP A 965 -42.32 49.83 -5.46
C ASP A 965 -42.70 48.74 -4.45
N THR A 966 -43.34 49.21 -3.38
CA THR A 966 -44.13 48.46 -2.43
C THR A 966 -45.39 47.85 -3.06
N SER A 967 -45.74 46.61 -2.71
CA SER A 967 -47.14 46.24 -2.43
C SER A 967 -47.26 44.98 -1.57
N SER A 968 -48.23 45.06 -0.68
CA SER A 968 -48.79 44.10 0.29
C SER A 968 -49.39 42.84 -0.33
N VAL A 969 -49.25 41.68 0.36
CA VAL A 969 -50.26 40.96 1.18
C VAL A 969 -49.51 39.90 1.97
#